data_AF-A0A493TS55-F1
#
_entry.id   AF-A0A493TS55-F1
#
_cell.length_a   1.000
_cell.length_b   1.000
_cell.length_c   1.000
_cell.angle_alpha   90.00
_cell.angle_beta   90.00
_cell.angle_gamma   90.00
#
_symmetry.space_group_name_H-M   'P 1'
#
loop_
_entity.id
_entity.type
_entity.pdbx_description
1 polymer ?
#
loop_
_entity_poly.entity_id
_entity_poly.type
_entity_poly.pdbx_seq_one_letter_code
_entity_poly.pdbx_strand_id
1 'polypeptide(L)'
;MNTFLGFGREHIERHYRKTGQCVYLHLKRHVREKVPGASGGALPKRRNAKLFLDLETNSDLNGDDFEYEDEAKLVLFPDHYEISLPNIEELPALVTIACDALLSAKSPYRKQEPDSWEEELQASKHAKTLVQLDNGVRIPPSGWKCSKCDLRENLWLNLTDGSVLCGKWFFDGSGGNGHAVEHYKETGYPLAVKLGTITPDGADVYSFDEEEPVLDPHIAKHLAHFGIDMLQMQVTENGLRDNDIKPRVSEWEVIQESGVKLKPMYGPGYTGMKNLGNSCYLNAVMQIIFSIPEFQRAYVGNLPRIYDYSPLDPTQDFNTQMAKLGHGLLSGQYSKPPMKSELIEQVMKEEHKPQHNGISPRMFKAFISKGHPEFSSNRQQDAQEFFLHLINLVERNPVGSENPSDVFRFLVEERTQCCQSRKVRYTERVDYIMQLPVAMEAATNKDELIAYELKRREAEAARRAPPELVRAKIPFSACLQAFSEPNNVEDFWSSALQAKSAGVKTSRFASFPEYLVVQIKKFTFGLDWIPKKLDVSVDMPDFLDINHLRATGLQPGEEELPDIAPPIIIPDDPKALDIDESSVMQLAEMGFPLEACRKAVYYTGNLGAEVAFNWIIAHMEEPDFAEPLVVPAFGGATSSGATGLGAVGLDNQPPEEMVAIIISMGFQRNLAIQALKATNNNLERALEWIFSRPELEEESEPALDVMDLENHANANILAETGSEGPRIKDGPGRYELFGFISHMGTSTMSGHYVCHLKKEGRWVIYNDLRVCASERPPKDQGYIYFYHRIPS
;
A
#
# COMPACT_ATOMS: atom_id res chain seq x y z
N MET A 1 -0.67 30.24 18.93
CA MET A 1 0.79 30.02 18.83
C MET A 1 1.29 29.13 19.99
N ASN A 2 0.54 28.09 20.35
CA ASN A 2 0.90 27.19 21.46
C ASN A 2 1.32 25.81 20.94
N THR A 3 0.47 25.18 20.11
CA THR A 3 0.71 23.86 19.50
C THR A 3 1.41 23.92 18.14
N PHE A 4 1.58 25.13 17.58
CA PHE A 4 2.13 25.38 16.24
C PHE A 4 1.37 24.74 15.07
N LEU A 5 0.14 24.29 15.30
CA LEU A 5 -0.76 23.78 14.26
C LEU A 5 -1.30 24.92 13.39
N GLY A 6 -1.35 24.67 12.08
CA GLY A 6 -1.90 25.60 11.08
C GLY A 6 -3.36 25.29 10.75
N PHE A 7 -4.21 26.31 10.72
CA PHE A 7 -5.63 26.19 10.38
C PHE A 7 -6.01 27.19 9.29
N GLY A 8 -6.76 26.72 8.29
CA GLY A 8 -7.39 27.61 7.31
C GLY A 8 -8.47 28.47 7.96
N ARG A 9 -8.86 29.55 7.25
CA ARG A 9 -9.87 30.51 7.73
C ARG A 9 -11.18 29.85 8.16
N GLU A 10 -11.61 28.79 7.48
CA GLU A 10 -12.86 28.08 7.76
C GLU A 10 -12.78 27.13 8.98
N HIS A 11 -11.58 26.89 9.52
CA HIS A 11 -11.36 25.88 10.56
C HIS A 11 -10.79 26.46 11.87
N ILE A 12 -10.22 27.68 11.84
CA ILE A 12 -9.61 28.32 13.00
C ILE A 12 -10.59 28.53 14.17
N GLU A 13 -11.85 28.87 13.87
CA GLU A 13 -12.86 29.09 14.90
C GLU A 13 -13.20 27.80 15.66
N ARG A 14 -13.15 26.66 14.97
CA ARG A 14 -13.34 25.34 15.59
C ARG A 14 -12.22 25.04 16.58
N HIS A 15 -10.98 25.34 16.22
CA HIS A 15 -9.84 25.19 17.14
C HIS A 15 -9.95 26.12 18.34
N TYR A 16 -10.34 27.40 18.14
CA TYR A 16 -10.59 28.33 19.24
C TYR A 16 -11.66 27.80 20.21
N ARG A 17 -12.81 27.34 19.70
CA ARG A 17 -13.90 26.79 20.53
C ARG A 17 -13.49 25.53 21.30
N LYS A 18 -12.66 24.66 20.71
CA LYS A 18 -12.18 23.43 21.35
C LYS A 18 -11.11 23.66 22.42
N THR A 19 -10.19 24.59 22.18
CA THR A 19 -8.96 24.71 22.98
C THR A 19 -8.88 25.98 23.83
N GLY A 20 -9.73 26.97 23.54
CA GLY A 20 -9.63 28.31 24.12
C GLY A 20 -8.42 29.12 23.61
N GLN A 21 -7.67 28.63 22.62
CA GLN A 21 -6.50 29.34 22.08
C GLN A 21 -6.94 30.62 21.36
N CYS A 22 -6.55 31.80 21.88
CA CYS A 22 -6.96 33.08 21.31
C CYS A 22 -5.96 33.68 20.30
N VAL A 23 -4.67 33.35 20.41
CA VAL A 23 -3.59 34.03 19.64
C VAL A 23 -3.13 33.17 18.47
N TYR A 24 -3.18 33.70 17.26
CA TYR A 24 -2.72 33.02 16.04
C TYR A 24 -1.82 33.91 15.20
N LEU A 25 -0.84 33.29 14.52
CA LEU A 25 -0.07 33.93 13.47
C LEU A 25 -0.76 33.62 12.14
N HIS A 26 -1.37 34.64 11.55
CA HIS A 26 -2.01 34.57 10.24
C HIS A 26 -0.98 34.88 9.15
N LEU A 27 -0.91 33.99 8.17
CA LEU A 27 0.06 34.03 7.09
C LEU A 27 -0.69 33.96 5.78
N LYS A 28 -0.38 34.88 4.87
CA LYS A 28 -1.01 34.95 3.56
C LYS A 28 0.03 35.22 2.49
N ARG A 29 0.17 34.27 1.57
CA ARG A 29 1.04 34.41 0.39
C ARG A 29 0.23 34.93 -0.78
N HIS A 30 0.68 36.02 -1.37
CA HIS A 30 0.17 36.55 -2.63
C HIS A 30 1.10 36.11 -3.76
N VAL A 31 0.52 35.47 -4.77
CA VAL A 31 1.23 35.09 -6.00
C VAL A 31 0.87 36.10 -7.08
N ARG A 32 1.86 36.77 -7.67
CA ARG A 32 1.70 37.69 -8.80
C ARG A 32 2.47 37.15 -10.00
N GLU A 33 1.85 37.13 -11.17
CA GLU A 33 2.54 36.79 -12.42
C GLU A 33 3.35 38.00 -12.91
N LYS A 34 4.61 37.81 -13.29
CA LYS A 34 5.45 38.86 -13.86
C LYS A 34 4.90 39.23 -15.23
N VAL A 35 4.54 40.50 -15.41
CA VAL A 35 4.09 41.02 -16.71
C VAL A 35 5.30 41.07 -17.66
N PRO A 36 5.30 40.35 -18.80
CA PRO A 36 6.37 40.48 -19.78
C PRO A 36 6.17 41.78 -20.55
N GLY A 37 6.98 42.80 -20.26
CA GLY A 37 7.09 44.00 -21.09
C GLY A 37 6.72 45.31 -20.40
N ALA A 38 7.63 45.79 -19.55
CA ALA A 38 7.81 47.23 -19.31
C ALA A 38 9.30 47.49 -19.08
N SER A 39 10.03 47.69 -20.17
CA SER A 39 11.48 47.94 -20.20
C SER A 39 11.84 49.25 -19.50
N GLY A 40 12.90 49.23 -18.69
CA GLY A 40 13.59 50.44 -18.24
C GLY A 40 14.84 50.08 -17.44
N GLY A 41 16.01 50.27 -18.05
CA GLY A 41 17.31 49.86 -17.50
C GLY A 41 17.65 50.52 -16.16
N ALA A 42 17.16 49.94 -15.08
CA ALA A 42 17.64 50.16 -13.73
C ALA A 42 18.01 48.79 -13.15
N LEU A 43 19.28 48.64 -12.76
CA LEU A 43 19.77 47.50 -11.98
C LEU A 43 18.76 47.15 -10.90
N PRO A 44 18.31 45.88 -10.78
CA PRO A 44 17.34 45.52 -9.76
C PRO A 44 17.97 45.82 -8.40
N LYS A 45 17.41 46.81 -7.70
CA LYS A 45 17.67 47.01 -6.27
C LYS A 45 17.20 45.73 -5.59
N ARG A 46 18.13 44.85 -5.25
CA ARG A 46 17.94 43.80 -4.22
C ARG A 46 17.48 44.52 -2.95
N ARG A 47 16.16 44.65 -2.76
CA ARG A 47 15.62 44.81 -1.42
C ARG A 47 15.78 43.45 -0.77
N ASN A 48 16.58 43.42 0.29
CA ASN A 48 16.73 42.27 1.16
C ASN A 48 15.34 41.89 1.72
N ALA A 49 14.64 40.99 1.02
CA ALA A 49 13.62 40.17 1.64
C ALA A 49 14.38 39.20 2.54
N LYS A 50 14.52 39.55 3.82
CA LYS A 50 14.85 38.56 4.85
C LYS A 50 13.81 37.45 4.69
N LEU A 51 14.26 36.23 4.47
CA LEU A 51 13.46 35.02 4.36
C LEU A 51 12.49 34.94 5.55
N PHE A 52 11.24 35.33 5.31
CA PHE A 52 10.12 35.11 6.21
C PHE A 52 9.38 33.89 5.66
N LEU A 53 9.39 32.81 6.45
CA LEU A 53 8.63 31.58 6.29
C LEU A 53 8.56 31.04 4.85
N ASP A 54 9.37 30.02 4.60
CA ASP A 54 9.30 29.15 3.41
C ASP A 54 8.03 28.28 3.48
N LEU A 55 6.86 28.92 3.52
CA LEU A 55 5.59 28.31 3.13
C LEU A 55 5.84 27.71 1.76
N GLU A 56 5.49 26.45 1.59
CA GLU A 56 5.52 25.66 0.36
C GLU A 56 6.01 26.41 -0.90
N THR A 57 7.32 26.41 -1.11
CA THR A 57 7.89 26.53 -2.46
C THR A 57 7.40 25.31 -3.23
N ASN A 58 6.26 25.47 -3.92
CA ASN A 58 5.86 24.55 -4.97
C ASN A 58 6.97 24.64 -6.01
N SER A 59 7.81 23.60 -6.11
CA SER A 59 8.90 23.52 -7.07
C SER A 59 8.43 23.71 -8.53
N ASP A 60 7.14 23.52 -8.81
CA ASP A 60 6.53 23.71 -10.14
C ASP A 60 6.25 25.18 -10.49
N LEU A 61 6.33 26.10 -9.52
CA LEU A 61 6.18 27.54 -9.74
C LEU A 61 7.51 28.30 -9.54
N ASN A 62 8.64 27.57 -9.61
CA ASN A 62 9.98 28.12 -9.83
C ASN A 62 10.25 28.28 -11.35
N GLY A 63 9.22 28.58 -12.14
CA GLY A 63 9.46 29.32 -13.37
C GLY A 63 9.77 30.76 -12.98
N ASP A 64 10.68 31.42 -13.71
CA ASP A 64 10.99 32.86 -13.59
C ASP A 64 9.78 33.81 -13.72
N ASP A 65 8.56 33.27 -13.82
CA ASP A 65 7.30 33.91 -14.18
C ASP A 65 6.48 34.44 -12.97
N PHE A 66 6.78 34.06 -11.73
CA PHE A 66 5.97 34.47 -10.56
C PHE A 66 6.77 35.23 -9.49
N GLU A 67 6.17 36.30 -8.93
CA GLU A 67 6.62 37.01 -7.73
C GLU A 67 5.72 36.64 -6.54
N TYR A 68 6.35 36.38 -5.39
CA TYR A 68 5.66 36.04 -4.14
C TYR A 68 5.78 37.18 -3.15
N GLU A 69 4.65 37.60 -2.59
CA GLU A 69 4.56 38.61 -1.53
C GLU A 69 3.89 37.97 -0.30
N ASP A 70 4.66 37.77 0.77
CA ASP A 70 4.19 37.15 2.01
C ASP A 70 3.77 38.22 3.02
N GLU A 71 2.52 38.12 3.49
CA GLU A 71 1.93 38.98 4.52
C GLU A 71 1.77 38.17 5.82
N ALA A 72 2.31 38.69 6.93
CA ALA A 72 2.19 38.10 8.26
C ALA A 72 1.49 39.04 9.24
N LYS A 73 0.52 38.52 10.00
CA LYS A 73 -0.26 39.26 11.00
C LYS A 73 -0.49 38.42 12.25
N LEU A 74 -0.54 39.05 13.42
CA LEU A 74 -1.10 38.43 14.62
C LEU A 74 -2.60 38.68 14.67
N VAL A 75 -3.37 37.63 14.92
CA VAL A 75 -4.84 37.70 15.04
C VAL A 75 -5.26 37.21 16.41
N LEU A 76 -6.03 38.04 17.13
CA LEU A 76 -6.54 37.76 18.47
C LEU A 76 -8.05 37.48 18.42
N PHE A 77 -8.45 36.29 18.88
CA PHE A 77 -9.85 35.88 19.04
C PHE A 77 -10.38 36.28 20.43
N PRO A 78 -11.69 36.53 20.60
CA PRO A 78 -12.77 36.37 19.60
C PRO A 78 -12.98 37.58 18.67
N ASP A 79 -12.44 38.75 18.99
CA ASP A 79 -12.74 40.00 18.26
C ASP A 79 -12.04 40.12 16.89
N HIS A 80 -11.22 39.13 16.51
CA HIS A 80 -10.41 39.10 15.29
C HIS A 80 -9.51 40.35 15.15
N TYR A 81 -8.97 40.83 16.28
CA TYR A 81 -8.09 42.00 16.27
C TYR A 81 -6.77 41.65 15.58
N GLU A 82 -6.43 42.39 14.52
CA GLU A 82 -5.25 42.15 13.68
C GLU A 82 -4.12 43.13 14.00
N ILE A 83 -2.90 42.61 14.18
CA ILE A 83 -1.67 43.40 14.32
C ILE A 83 -0.72 42.99 13.19
N SER A 84 -0.41 43.92 12.29
CA SER A 84 0.52 43.66 11.17
C SER A 84 1.95 43.48 11.64
N LEU A 85 2.70 42.54 11.05
CA LEU A 85 4.12 42.33 11.32
C LEU A 85 4.98 42.80 10.12
N PRO A 86 6.21 43.30 10.35
CA PRO A 86 6.88 43.46 11.65
C PRO A 86 6.40 44.74 12.38
N ASN A 87 6.03 44.60 13.66
CA ASN A 87 5.70 45.74 14.54
C ASN A 87 6.64 45.71 15.76
N ILE A 88 7.83 46.29 15.58
CA ILE A 88 8.98 46.19 16.50
C ILE A 88 8.81 47.14 17.72
N GLU A 89 7.94 48.15 17.64
CA GLU A 89 7.82 49.18 18.68
C GLU A 89 6.68 48.91 19.69
N GLU A 90 5.66 48.10 19.34
CA GLU A 90 4.47 47.91 20.19
C GLU A 90 4.34 46.51 20.82
N LEU A 91 5.09 45.51 20.34
CA LEU A 91 4.94 44.12 20.81
C LEU A 91 5.98 43.74 21.88
N PRO A 92 5.58 43.03 22.95
CA PRO A 92 6.52 42.51 23.94
C PRO A 92 7.59 41.60 23.31
N ALA A 93 8.82 41.65 23.83
CA ALA A 93 9.96 40.90 23.28
C ALA A 93 9.69 39.39 23.12
N LEU A 94 8.96 38.77 24.06
CA LEU A 94 8.60 37.35 23.97
C LEU A 94 7.70 37.04 22.76
N VAL A 95 6.78 37.94 22.42
CA VAL A 95 5.87 37.78 21.27
C VAL A 95 6.66 37.91 19.97
N THR A 96 7.56 38.88 19.89
CA THR A 96 8.44 39.08 18.73
C THR A 96 9.34 37.85 18.51
N ILE A 97 9.97 37.33 19.56
CA ILE A 97 10.80 36.12 19.49
C ILE A 97 9.97 34.92 19.01
N ALA A 98 8.74 34.74 19.53
CA ALA A 98 7.88 33.64 19.11
C ALA A 98 7.43 33.78 17.64
N CYS A 99 7.14 35.00 17.18
CA CYS A 99 6.81 35.27 15.78
C CYS A 99 8.00 34.99 14.87
N ASP A 100 9.19 35.49 15.21
CA ASP A 100 10.41 35.26 14.44
C ASP A 100 10.78 33.78 14.41
N ALA A 101 10.66 33.07 15.54
CA ALA A 101 10.89 31.63 15.61
C ALA A 101 9.93 30.87 14.69
N LEU A 102 8.63 31.20 14.71
CA LEU A 102 7.66 30.60 13.80
C LEU A 102 7.95 30.93 12.35
N LEU A 103 8.23 32.20 12.02
CA LEU A 103 8.56 32.65 10.67
C LEU A 103 9.86 32.04 10.15
N SER A 104 10.78 31.64 11.03
CA SER A 104 12.03 30.95 10.66
C SER A 104 11.90 29.42 10.65
N ALA A 105 10.78 28.87 11.13
CA ALA A 105 10.61 27.43 11.27
C ALA A 105 10.59 26.76 9.89
N LYS A 106 11.37 25.69 9.75
CA LYS A 106 11.37 24.86 8.54
C LYS A 106 10.06 24.08 8.46
N SER A 107 9.52 23.93 7.24
CA SER A 107 8.35 23.09 7.00
C SER A 107 8.61 21.66 7.49
N PRO A 108 7.68 21.02 8.23
CA PRO A 108 7.82 19.63 8.68
C PRO A 108 7.90 18.63 7.51
N TYR A 109 7.52 19.06 6.30
CA TYR A 109 7.61 18.28 5.07
C TYR A 109 8.94 18.43 4.34
N ARG A 110 9.79 19.40 4.74
CA ARG A 110 11.16 19.53 4.25
C ARG A 110 12.04 18.58 5.07
N LYS A 111 12.14 17.32 4.63
CA LYS A 111 13.29 16.48 5.04
C LYS A 111 14.57 17.23 4.65
N GLN A 112 15.65 17.05 5.41
CA GLN A 112 16.99 17.60 5.11
C GLN A 112 17.44 17.16 3.71
N GLU A 113 16.99 17.85 2.68
CA GLU A 113 17.80 18.00 1.48
C GLU A 113 19.00 18.84 1.93
N PRO A 114 20.24 18.34 1.81
CA PRO A 114 21.40 19.19 2.03
C PRO A 114 21.22 20.40 1.12
N ASP A 115 21.36 21.61 1.68
CA ASP A 115 21.14 22.87 0.97
C ASP A 115 21.72 22.75 -0.44
N SER A 116 20.84 22.67 -1.44
CA SER A 116 21.22 22.70 -2.83
C SER A 116 21.64 24.13 -3.11
N TRP A 117 22.92 24.40 -2.91
CA TRP A 117 23.57 25.53 -3.55
C TRP A 117 23.43 25.26 -5.05
N GLU A 118 22.40 25.83 -5.67
CA GLU A 118 22.32 25.95 -7.13
C GLU A 118 23.42 26.93 -7.56
N GLU A 119 24.67 26.46 -7.53
CA GLU A 119 25.71 26.99 -8.40
C GLU A 119 25.34 26.51 -9.81
N GLU A 120 25.28 27.44 -10.77
CA GLU A 120 25.09 27.11 -12.18
C GLU A 120 26.16 26.08 -12.60
N LEU A 121 25.75 24.81 -12.74
CA LEU A 121 26.65 23.70 -13.04
C LEU A 121 27.36 23.98 -14.36
N GLN A 122 28.69 23.94 -14.34
CA GLN A 122 29.49 24.13 -15.55
C GLN A 122 29.52 22.86 -16.38
N ALA A 123 29.56 23.00 -17.71
CA ALA A 123 29.72 21.85 -18.60
C ALA A 123 31.13 21.24 -18.43
N SER A 124 31.21 19.92 -18.29
CA SER A 124 32.49 19.24 -18.08
C SER A 124 33.46 19.45 -19.25
N LYS A 125 34.74 19.62 -18.92
CA LYS A 125 35.84 19.58 -19.91
C LYS A 125 35.89 18.27 -20.70
N HIS A 126 35.45 17.17 -20.09
CA HIS A 126 35.56 15.82 -20.65
C HIS A 126 34.34 15.40 -21.47
N ALA A 127 33.20 16.10 -21.36
CA ALA A 127 31.94 15.72 -22.01
C ALA A 127 32.03 15.64 -23.56
N LYS A 128 32.94 16.37 -24.20
CA LYS A 128 33.15 16.33 -25.66
C LYS A 128 34.23 15.34 -26.11
N THR A 129 35.15 15.00 -25.22
CA THR A 129 36.33 14.17 -25.52
C THR A 129 36.27 12.80 -24.87
N LEU A 130 35.16 12.47 -24.20
CA LEU A 130 34.96 11.20 -23.51
C LEU A 130 35.00 10.04 -24.51
N VAL A 131 35.94 9.12 -24.31
CA VAL A 131 36.03 7.88 -25.08
C VAL A 131 35.30 6.81 -24.30
N GLN A 132 34.29 6.17 -24.91
CA GLN A 132 33.59 5.04 -24.32
C GLN A 132 34.17 3.74 -24.87
N LEU A 133 34.40 2.76 -23.99
CA LEU A 133 34.93 1.46 -24.36
C LEU A 133 33.82 0.57 -24.91
N ASP A 134 34.09 -0.12 -26.02
CA ASP A 134 33.22 -1.16 -26.57
C ASP A 134 33.46 -2.49 -25.85
N ASN A 135 33.09 -2.57 -24.57
CA ASN A 135 33.25 -3.77 -23.74
C ASN A 135 32.00 -4.66 -23.65
N GLY A 136 30.93 -4.31 -24.38
CA GLY A 136 29.69 -5.10 -24.44
C GLY A 136 28.83 -5.04 -23.17
N VAL A 137 29.15 -4.17 -22.22
CA VAL A 137 28.38 -4.01 -20.96
C VAL A 137 27.02 -3.38 -21.25
N ARG A 138 25.98 -3.94 -20.62
CA ARG A 138 24.60 -3.44 -20.64
C ARG A 138 24.12 -3.23 -19.22
N ILE A 139 23.56 -2.06 -18.96
CA ILE A 139 23.09 -1.71 -17.62
C ILE A 139 21.57 -1.93 -17.57
N PRO A 140 21.07 -2.76 -16.64
CA PRO A 140 19.63 -2.94 -16.47
C PRO A 140 18.98 -1.63 -15.96
N PRO A 141 17.67 -1.42 -16.16
CA PRO A 141 17.00 -0.17 -15.75
C PRO A 141 16.78 -0.05 -14.23
N SER A 142 17.01 -1.11 -13.45
CA SER A 142 16.93 -1.11 -11.99
C SER A 142 17.66 -2.32 -11.38
N GLY A 143 17.70 -2.42 -10.05
CA GLY A 143 18.27 -3.57 -9.34
C GLY A 143 19.80 -3.56 -9.23
N TRP A 144 20.42 -2.40 -9.41
CA TRP A 144 21.88 -2.25 -9.41
C TRP A 144 22.52 -2.62 -8.08
N LYS A 145 23.75 -3.11 -8.16
CA LYS A 145 24.60 -3.45 -7.03
C LYS A 145 26.03 -3.02 -7.35
N CYS A 146 26.77 -2.55 -6.34
CA CYS A 146 28.18 -2.24 -6.51
C CYS A 146 28.96 -3.49 -6.96
N SER A 147 29.85 -3.36 -7.94
CA SER A 147 30.67 -4.47 -8.42
C SER A 147 31.74 -4.94 -7.41
N LYS A 148 32.10 -4.09 -6.43
CA LYS A 148 33.11 -4.39 -5.39
C LYS A 148 32.50 -4.72 -4.00
N CYS A 149 31.24 -4.39 -3.72
CA CYS A 149 30.59 -4.69 -2.43
C CYS A 149 29.07 -4.90 -2.52
N ASP A 150 28.40 -5.09 -1.38
CA ASP A 150 26.96 -5.40 -1.32
C ASP A 150 26.03 -4.19 -1.32
N LEU A 151 26.55 -2.98 -1.48
CA LEU A 151 25.74 -1.77 -1.51
C LEU A 151 24.84 -1.71 -2.76
N ARG A 152 23.58 -1.34 -2.54
CA ARG A 152 22.53 -1.17 -3.56
C ARG A 152 22.09 0.28 -3.74
N GLU A 153 22.63 1.18 -2.91
CA GLU A 153 22.30 2.60 -2.90
C GLU A 153 23.56 3.45 -3.13
N ASN A 154 23.37 4.69 -3.55
CA ASN A 154 24.46 5.63 -3.88
C ASN A 154 25.47 5.03 -4.88
N LEU A 155 24.94 4.51 -5.99
CA LEU A 155 25.70 3.87 -7.04
C LEU A 155 25.97 4.83 -8.18
N TRP A 156 27.17 4.75 -8.73
CA TRP A 156 27.69 5.58 -9.79
C TRP A 156 28.09 4.69 -10.95
N LEU A 157 27.56 5.00 -12.14
CA LEU A 157 27.90 4.36 -13.40
C LEU A 157 29.00 5.18 -14.07
N ASN A 158 30.16 4.58 -14.28
CA ASN A 158 31.23 5.24 -15.02
C ASN A 158 30.88 5.28 -16.52
N LEU A 159 30.94 6.47 -17.13
CA LEU A 159 30.52 6.68 -18.52
C LEU A 159 31.53 6.16 -19.55
N THR A 160 32.75 5.79 -19.14
CA THR A 160 33.78 5.23 -20.03
C THR A 160 33.66 3.72 -20.18
N ASP A 161 33.52 2.98 -19.07
CA ASP A 161 33.56 1.51 -19.08
C ASP A 161 32.29 0.83 -18.57
N GLY A 162 31.30 1.57 -18.10
CA GLY A 162 30.05 1.00 -17.62
C GLY A 162 30.15 0.28 -16.27
N SER A 163 31.22 0.49 -15.50
CA SER A 163 31.33 -0.04 -14.14
C SER A 163 30.33 0.62 -13.19
N VAL A 164 29.71 -0.18 -12.31
CA VAL A 164 28.72 0.30 -11.32
C VAL A 164 29.32 0.20 -9.91
N LEU A 165 29.58 1.34 -9.28
CA LEU A 165 30.36 1.40 -8.05
C LEU A 165 29.75 2.35 -7.02
N CYS A 166 29.91 2.05 -5.74
CA CYS A 166 29.35 2.89 -4.68
C CYS A 166 30.15 4.20 -4.48
N GLY A 167 29.45 5.27 -4.12
CA GLY A 167 30.00 6.61 -3.87
C GLY A 167 30.88 6.70 -2.61
N LYS A 168 31.34 7.90 -2.29
CA LYS A 168 32.27 8.17 -1.17
C LYS A 168 31.65 7.88 0.20
N TRP A 169 32.50 7.54 1.15
CA TRP A 169 32.16 7.39 2.58
C TRP A 169 32.16 8.75 3.27
N PHE A 170 31.10 9.06 4.03
CA PHE A 170 31.03 10.25 4.87
C PHE A 170 31.17 9.88 6.36
N PHE A 171 31.74 10.79 7.14
CA PHE A 171 32.07 10.57 8.57
C PHE A 171 30.84 10.39 9.47
N ASP A 172 29.64 10.69 8.97
CA ASP A 172 28.36 10.54 9.66
C ASP A 172 27.76 9.12 9.54
N GLY A 173 28.46 8.20 8.86
CA GLY A 173 27.99 6.83 8.63
C GLY A 173 27.07 6.69 7.42
N SER A 174 26.75 7.79 6.73
CA SER A 174 26.03 7.79 5.45
C SER A 174 27.02 7.75 4.26
N GLY A 175 26.58 7.25 3.09
CA GLY A 175 27.41 7.18 1.88
C GLY A 175 27.76 5.76 1.44
N GLY A 176 28.70 5.65 0.50
CA GLY A 176 29.23 4.37 0.00
C GLY A 176 30.66 4.10 0.48
N ASN A 177 31.30 3.03 -0.01
CA ASN A 177 32.66 2.65 0.38
C ASN A 177 33.78 3.35 -0.43
N GLY A 178 33.44 4.30 -1.30
CA GLY A 178 34.40 5.05 -2.12
C GLY A 178 34.94 4.30 -3.34
N HIS A 179 34.36 3.15 -3.71
CA HIS A 179 34.82 2.35 -4.83
C HIS A 179 34.79 3.08 -6.18
N ALA A 180 33.86 4.01 -6.39
CA ALA A 180 33.83 4.80 -7.63
C ALA A 180 35.07 5.71 -7.77
N VAL A 181 35.53 6.29 -6.65
CA VAL A 181 36.75 7.13 -6.62
C VAL A 181 38.01 6.29 -6.75
N GLU A 182 38.04 5.10 -6.11
CA GLU A 182 39.16 4.17 -6.26
C GLU A 182 39.30 3.71 -7.71
N HIS A 183 38.20 3.38 -8.37
CA HIS A 183 38.18 3.01 -9.78
C HIS A 183 38.67 4.13 -10.69
N TYR A 184 38.29 5.38 -10.41
CA TYR A 184 38.87 6.54 -11.12
C TYR A 184 40.39 6.63 -10.91
N LYS A 185 40.91 6.42 -9.69
CA LYS A 185 42.36 6.44 -9.44
C LYS A 185 43.11 5.32 -10.17
N GLU A 186 42.48 4.18 -10.38
CA GLU A 186 43.06 3.03 -11.08
C GLU A 186 43.03 3.20 -12.61
N THR A 187 41.95 3.79 -13.15
CA THR A 187 41.67 3.81 -14.59
C THR A 187 41.86 5.17 -15.27
N GLY A 188 41.73 6.26 -14.50
CA GLY A 188 41.71 7.63 -15.00
C GLY A 188 40.40 8.02 -15.70
N TYR A 189 39.30 7.27 -15.54
CA TYR A 189 38.03 7.53 -16.24
C TYR A 189 37.21 8.63 -15.55
N PRO A 190 37.08 9.83 -16.16
CA PRO A 190 36.79 11.05 -15.42
C PRO A 190 35.31 11.24 -15.05
N LEU A 191 34.37 10.68 -15.83
CA LEU A 191 32.94 10.98 -15.67
C LEU A 191 32.14 9.77 -15.17
N ALA A 192 31.29 10.01 -14.18
CA ALA A 192 30.29 9.04 -13.75
C ALA A 192 28.93 9.71 -13.52
N VAL A 193 27.87 8.97 -13.83
CA VAL A 193 26.47 9.38 -13.62
C VAL A 193 25.89 8.62 -12.43
N LYS A 194 25.11 9.31 -11.60
CA LYS A 194 24.48 8.69 -10.44
C LYS A 194 23.27 7.87 -10.88
N LEU A 195 23.28 6.58 -10.54
CA LEU A 195 22.16 5.70 -10.82
C LEU A 195 21.00 6.02 -9.86
N GLY A 196 19.81 6.23 -10.42
CA GLY A 196 18.61 6.66 -9.70
C GLY A 196 18.24 8.13 -9.88
N THR A 197 19.08 8.94 -10.53
CA THR A 197 18.79 10.36 -10.87
C THR A 197 18.66 10.62 -12.37
N ILE A 198 18.71 9.55 -13.18
CA ILE A 198 18.51 9.61 -14.63
C ILE A 198 17.02 9.82 -14.92
N THR A 199 16.69 10.96 -15.52
CA THR A 199 15.34 11.36 -15.96
C THR A 199 15.38 11.75 -17.44
N PRO A 200 14.22 11.95 -18.09
CA PRO A 200 14.18 12.44 -19.48
C PRO A 200 14.83 13.81 -19.66
N ASP A 201 14.76 14.65 -18.62
CA ASP A 201 15.23 16.04 -18.66
C ASP A 201 16.72 16.18 -18.29
N GLY A 202 17.32 15.15 -17.68
CA GLY A 202 18.73 15.17 -17.29
C GLY A 202 19.13 14.06 -16.32
N ALA A 203 20.40 14.04 -15.94
CA ALA A 203 20.95 13.13 -14.94
C ALA A 203 22.07 13.82 -14.15
N ASP A 204 22.28 13.42 -12.89
CA ASP A 204 23.37 13.97 -12.08
C ASP A 204 24.70 13.34 -12.52
N VAL A 205 25.58 14.15 -13.11
CA VAL A 205 26.92 13.74 -13.55
C VAL A 205 27.98 14.37 -12.64
N TYR A 206 28.95 13.55 -12.26
CA TYR A 206 30.09 13.96 -11.44
C TYR A 206 31.39 13.75 -12.21
N SER A 207 32.27 14.74 -12.15
CA SER A 207 33.62 14.67 -12.71
C SER A 207 34.62 14.42 -11.59
N PHE A 208 35.26 13.26 -11.60
CA PHE A 208 36.32 12.93 -10.64
C PHE A 208 37.61 13.72 -10.88
N ASP A 209 37.82 14.22 -12.10
CA ASP A 209 38.96 15.06 -12.47
C ASP A 209 38.77 16.52 -12.07
N GLU A 210 37.54 17.03 -12.17
CA GLU A 210 37.19 18.40 -11.78
C GLU A 210 36.75 18.49 -10.31
N GLU A 211 36.61 17.35 -9.64
CA GLU A 211 36.14 17.18 -8.25
C GLU A 211 34.80 17.87 -7.94
N GLU A 212 33.97 18.08 -8.97
CA GLU A 212 32.72 18.85 -8.90
C GLU A 212 31.60 18.17 -9.72
N PRO A 213 30.31 18.44 -9.38
CA PRO A 213 29.19 18.08 -10.24
C PRO A 213 29.24 18.91 -11.53
N VAL A 214 28.97 18.28 -12.65
CA VAL A 214 29.14 18.88 -13.99
C VAL A 214 27.95 18.58 -14.89
N LEU A 215 27.72 19.43 -15.89
CA LEU A 215 26.79 19.12 -16.98
C LEU A 215 27.49 18.34 -18.09
N ASP A 216 26.84 17.30 -18.60
CA ASP A 216 27.23 16.60 -19.82
C ASP A 216 26.19 16.85 -20.93
N PRO A 217 26.47 17.75 -21.89
CA PRO A 217 25.58 18.02 -23.02
C PRO A 217 25.30 16.80 -23.92
N HIS A 218 26.09 15.73 -23.82
CA HIS A 218 25.95 14.51 -24.62
C HIS A 218 25.52 13.30 -23.80
N ILE A 219 24.99 13.51 -22.59
CA ILE A 219 24.63 12.44 -21.66
C ILE A 219 23.69 11.39 -22.26
N ALA A 220 22.72 11.81 -23.09
CA ALA A 220 21.82 10.89 -23.79
C ALA A 220 22.56 9.93 -24.72
N LYS A 221 23.60 10.42 -25.41
CA LYS A 221 24.44 9.59 -26.28
C LYS A 221 25.32 8.66 -25.46
N HIS A 222 25.92 9.15 -24.37
CA HIS A 222 26.77 8.35 -23.49
C HIS A 222 26.01 7.23 -22.78
N LEU A 223 24.77 7.50 -22.36
CA LEU A 223 23.89 6.51 -21.75
C LEU A 223 23.38 5.49 -22.78
N ALA A 224 23.07 5.94 -24.00
CA ALA A 224 22.63 5.04 -25.07
C ALA A 224 23.67 3.96 -25.41
N HIS A 225 24.97 4.26 -25.27
CA HIS A 225 26.05 3.29 -25.45
C HIS A 225 25.90 2.05 -24.55
N PHE A 226 25.47 2.25 -23.31
CA PHE A 226 25.23 1.19 -22.32
C PHE A 226 23.81 0.59 -22.38
N GLY A 227 23.02 0.98 -23.39
CA GLY A 227 21.64 0.53 -23.57
C GLY A 227 20.61 1.31 -22.73
N ILE A 228 20.97 2.48 -22.20
CA ILE A 228 20.05 3.36 -21.47
C ILE A 228 19.60 4.47 -22.42
N ASP A 229 18.38 4.37 -22.95
CA ASP A 229 17.82 5.35 -23.87
C ASP A 229 17.04 6.43 -23.09
N MET A 230 17.63 7.63 -22.97
CA MET A 230 16.94 8.79 -22.37
C MET A 230 15.76 9.29 -23.21
N LEU A 231 15.78 9.05 -24.54
CA LEU A 231 14.83 9.59 -25.51
C LEU A 231 13.67 8.63 -25.82
N GLN A 232 13.71 7.36 -25.41
CA GLN A 232 12.49 6.53 -25.40
C GLN A 232 11.45 6.96 -24.34
N MET A 233 11.78 7.93 -23.49
CA MET A 233 10.80 8.67 -22.68
C MET A 233 10.30 9.96 -23.36
N GLN A 234 10.85 10.36 -24.51
CA GLN A 234 10.41 11.50 -25.34
C GLN A 234 10.50 11.16 -26.84
N VAL A 235 9.42 10.64 -27.42
CA VAL A 235 9.12 10.78 -28.85
C VAL A 235 7.63 11.15 -28.88
N THR A 236 7.17 12.33 -29.32
CA THR A 236 7.60 13.15 -30.46
C THR A 236 7.01 14.56 -30.31
N GLU A 237 7.82 15.60 -30.35
CA GLU A 237 7.44 16.85 -31.03
C GLU A 237 8.64 17.30 -31.89
N ASN A 238 8.33 17.61 -33.15
CA ASN A 238 9.21 18.19 -34.18
C ASN A 238 10.13 17.26 -34.98
N GLY A 239 9.52 16.55 -35.93
CA GLY A 239 9.61 16.94 -37.35
C GLY A 239 10.94 16.74 -38.08
N LEU A 240 11.16 15.53 -38.61
CA LEU A 240 11.79 15.31 -39.92
C LEU A 240 11.17 14.05 -40.54
N ARG A 241 10.67 14.19 -41.76
CA ARG A 241 9.88 13.18 -42.50
C ARG A 241 10.76 12.03 -42.96
N ASP A 242 10.41 10.81 -42.55
CA ASP A 242 10.53 9.64 -43.41
C ASP A 242 9.18 8.91 -43.40
N ASN A 243 8.56 8.81 -44.58
CA ASN A 243 7.10 8.74 -44.72
C ASN A 243 6.48 7.32 -44.65
N ASP A 244 7.21 6.28 -44.22
CA ASP A 244 6.72 4.90 -44.26
C ASP A 244 6.86 4.09 -42.95
N ILE A 245 7.08 4.73 -41.81
CA ILE A 245 7.04 4.06 -40.50
C ILE A 245 5.76 4.48 -39.76
N LYS A 246 4.78 3.57 -39.67
CA LYS A 246 3.65 3.76 -38.75
C LYS A 246 4.21 3.98 -37.33
N PRO A 247 3.78 5.02 -36.60
CA PRO A 247 4.21 5.23 -35.22
C PRO A 247 3.88 4.00 -34.39
N ARG A 248 4.86 3.50 -33.62
CA ARG A 248 4.70 2.34 -32.74
C ARG A 248 3.90 2.79 -31.52
N VAL A 249 2.78 2.12 -31.25
CA VAL A 249 1.92 2.48 -30.11
C VAL A 249 2.50 1.89 -28.82
N SER A 250 2.92 2.72 -27.88
CA SER A 250 3.45 2.30 -26.58
C SER A 250 2.33 1.82 -25.62
N GLU A 251 2.67 0.99 -24.62
CA GLU A 251 1.74 0.64 -23.52
C GLU A 251 1.18 1.90 -22.84
N TRP A 252 2.01 2.94 -22.78
CA TRP A 252 1.64 4.25 -22.24
C TRP A 252 0.56 4.94 -23.06
N GLU A 253 0.70 4.94 -24.38
CA GLU A 253 -0.29 5.49 -25.29
C GLU A 253 -1.61 4.72 -25.28
N VAL A 254 -1.58 3.38 -25.16
CA VAL A 254 -2.81 2.58 -25.09
C VAL A 254 -3.55 2.86 -23.79
N ILE A 255 -2.84 2.83 -22.65
CA ILE A 255 -3.50 2.92 -21.35
C ILE A 255 -3.97 4.34 -21.03
N GLN A 256 -3.22 5.35 -21.45
CA GLN A 256 -3.59 6.75 -21.26
C GLN A 256 -4.42 7.33 -22.42
N GLU A 257 -4.69 6.51 -23.45
CA GLU A 257 -5.28 6.92 -24.72
C GLU A 257 -4.60 8.18 -25.30
N SER A 258 -3.28 8.31 -25.15
CA SER A 258 -2.53 9.53 -25.52
C SER A 258 -2.60 9.86 -27.01
N GLY A 259 -2.94 8.89 -27.86
CA GLY A 259 -3.21 9.10 -29.29
C GLY A 259 -4.55 9.79 -29.59
N VAL A 260 -5.42 9.96 -28.58
CA VAL A 260 -6.72 10.63 -28.69
C VAL A 260 -6.68 11.89 -27.82
N LYS A 261 -7.15 13.03 -28.37
CA LYS A 261 -7.33 14.26 -27.59
C LYS A 261 -8.51 14.09 -26.63
N LEU A 262 -8.27 13.47 -25.48
CA LEU A 262 -9.28 13.26 -24.46
C LEU A 262 -9.77 14.60 -23.88
N LYS A 263 -11.07 14.68 -23.61
CA LYS A 263 -11.68 15.86 -23.00
C LYS A 263 -11.33 15.95 -21.51
N PRO A 264 -10.72 17.05 -21.03
CA PRO A 264 -10.53 17.27 -19.60
C PRO A 264 -11.87 17.36 -18.86
N MET A 265 -11.92 16.79 -17.66
CA MET A 265 -13.12 16.76 -16.82
C MET A 265 -12.91 17.61 -15.57
N TYR A 266 -13.93 18.36 -15.18
CA TYR A 266 -13.90 19.28 -14.03
C TYR A 266 -15.16 19.12 -13.17
N GLY A 267 -15.07 19.54 -11.90
CA GLY A 267 -16.18 19.59 -10.96
C GLY A 267 -16.10 18.57 -9.82
N PRO A 268 -17.19 18.43 -9.04
CA PRO A 268 -17.28 17.49 -7.93
C PRO A 268 -16.89 16.05 -8.34
N GLY A 269 -15.92 15.46 -7.65
CA GLY A 269 -15.45 14.11 -7.94
C GLY A 269 -14.56 13.96 -9.18
N TYR A 270 -14.15 15.06 -9.82
CA TYR A 270 -13.22 15.11 -10.95
C TYR A 270 -11.91 15.83 -10.60
N THR A 271 -11.46 15.69 -9.35
CA THR A 271 -10.24 16.33 -8.85
C THR A 271 -9.04 15.42 -9.01
N GLY A 272 -7.96 15.92 -9.61
CA GLY A 272 -6.68 15.21 -9.72
C GLY A 272 -5.84 15.30 -8.44
N MET A 273 -4.91 14.36 -8.26
CA MET A 273 -3.97 14.33 -7.14
C MET A 273 -2.53 14.47 -7.62
N LYS A 274 -1.77 15.38 -7.01
CA LYS A 274 -0.35 15.58 -7.31
C LYS A 274 0.47 14.34 -6.96
N ASN A 275 1.36 13.94 -7.86
CA ASN A 275 2.35 12.91 -7.58
C ASN A 275 3.41 13.46 -6.60
N LEU A 276 3.68 12.72 -5.53
CA LEU A 276 4.60 13.10 -4.45
C LEU A 276 5.92 12.32 -4.48
N GLY A 277 6.39 12.00 -5.70
CA GLY A 277 7.51 11.09 -5.91
C GLY A 277 7.10 9.64 -5.68
N ASN A 278 6.58 9.00 -6.74
CA ASN A 278 6.09 7.62 -6.76
C ASN A 278 4.79 7.36 -5.98
N SER A 279 3.92 8.36 -5.81
CA SER A 279 2.64 8.17 -5.07
C SER A 279 1.45 7.76 -5.96
N CYS A 280 1.68 7.32 -7.20
CA CYS A 280 0.60 6.99 -8.13
C CYS A 280 -0.24 5.79 -7.68
N TYR A 281 0.34 4.82 -6.96
CA TYR A 281 -0.41 3.71 -6.35
C TYR A 281 -1.46 4.20 -5.34
N LEU A 282 -1.07 5.16 -4.48
CA LEU A 282 -1.94 5.81 -3.51
C LEU A 282 -3.03 6.58 -4.23
N ASN A 283 -2.63 7.39 -5.22
CA ASN A 283 -3.58 8.21 -5.98
C ASN A 283 -4.64 7.33 -6.66
N ALA A 284 -4.24 6.26 -7.34
CA ALA A 284 -5.16 5.36 -8.03
C ALA A 284 -6.14 4.68 -7.07
N VAL A 285 -5.66 4.16 -5.93
CA VAL A 285 -6.53 3.52 -4.92
C VAL A 285 -7.49 4.53 -4.31
N MET A 286 -7.01 5.70 -3.89
CA MET A 286 -7.87 6.68 -3.22
C MET A 286 -8.94 7.28 -4.14
N GLN A 287 -8.68 7.41 -5.46
CA GLN A 287 -9.72 7.81 -6.42
C GLN A 287 -10.87 6.80 -6.48
N ILE A 288 -10.57 5.50 -6.43
CA ILE A 288 -11.59 4.44 -6.42
C ILE A 288 -12.36 4.45 -5.11
N ILE A 289 -11.65 4.45 -3.97
CA ILE A 289 -12.26 4.42 -2.64
C ILE A 289 -13.27 5.56 -2.47
N PHE A 290 -12.90 6.80 -2.80
CA PHE A 290 -13.84 7.94 -2.69
C PHE A 290 -14.87 8.02 -3.80
N SER A 291 -14.88 7.09 -4.75
CA SER A 291 -15.99 6.94 -5.70
C SER A 291 -17.07 5.97 -5.19
N ILE A 292 -16.81 5.24 -4.10
CA ILE A 292 -17.75 4.30 -3.48
C ILE A 292 -18.64 5.04 -2.47
N PRO A 293 -19.98 4.96 -2.59
CA PRO A 293 -20.91 5.73 -1.77
C PRO A 293 -20.74 5.56 -0.25
N GLU A 294 -20.38 4.37 0.21
CA GLU A 294 -20.23 4.05 1.64
C GLU A 294 -19.07 4.84 2.26
N PHE A 295 -17.93 4.92 1.56
CA PHE A 295 -16.80 5.75 1.96
C PHE A 295 -17.13 7.24 1.90
N GLN A 296 -17.91 7.67 0.90
CA GLN A 296 -18.38 9.05 0.81
C GLN A 296 -19.27 9.41 2.00
N ARG A 297 -20.24 8.55 2.36
CA ARG A 297 -21.12 8.76 3.52
C ARG A 297 -20.34 8.76 4.83
N ALA A 298 -19.46 7.76 5.01
CA ALA A 298 -18.68 7.59 6.23
C ALA A 298 -17.77 8.78 6.52
N TYR A 299 -17.01 9.27 5.52
CA TYR A 299 -15.99 10.29 5.74
C TYR A 299 -16.39 11.71 5.33
N VAL A 300 -17.12 11.86 4.22
CA VAL A 300 -17.49 13.18 3.68
C VAL A 300 -18.88 13.61 4.15
N GLY A 301 -19.83 12.68 4.22
CA GLY A 301 -21.17 12.93 4.80
C GLY A 301 -21.11 13.28 6.28
N ASN A 302 -20.24 12.62 7.06
CA ASN A 302 -20.04 12.88 8.49
C ASN A 302 -18.91 13.89 8.79
N LEU A 303 -18.41 14.63 7.80
CA LEU A 303 -17.26 15.53 7.96
C LEU A 303 -17.39 16.51 9.14
N PRO A 304 -18.54 17.20 9.36
CA PRO A 304 -18.67 18.10 10.50
C PRO A 304 -18.47 17.40 11.83
N ARG A 305 -19.03 16.19 11.98
CA ARG A 305 -18.91 15.37 13.18
C ARG A 305 -17.47 14.92 13.39
N ILE A 306 -16.81 14.40 12.35
CA ILE A 306 -15.40 13.97 12.44
C ILE A 306 -14.53 15.14 12.92
N TYR A 307 -14.70 16.33 12.34
CA TYR A 307 -13.93 17.50 12.75
C TYR A 307 -14.30 17.99 14.17
N ASP A 308 -15.53 17.78 14.65
CA ASP A 308 -15.96 18.18 16.00
C ASP A 308 -15.43 17.23 17.08
N TYR A 309 -15.25 15.95 16.75
CA TYR A 309 -14.69 14.96 17.67
C TYR A 309 -13.20 14.67 17.45
N SER A 310 -12.55 15.35 16.49
CA SER A 310 -11.11 15.22 16.25
C SER A 310 -10.30 15.52 17.52
N PRO A 311 -9.15 14.85 17.73
CA PRO A 311 -8.22 15.17 18.81
C PRO A 311 -7.63 16.59 18.64
N LEU A 312 -6.88 17.03 19.66
CA LEU A 312 -6.23 18.35 19.68
C LEU A 312 -5.26 18.54 18.50
N ASP A 313 -4.56 17.47 18.10
CA ASP A 313 -3.77 17.43 16.86
C ASP A 313 -4.50 16.60 15.79
N PRO A 314 -5.27 17.24 14.89
CA PRO A 314 -5.98 16.57 13.81
C PRO A 314 -5.05 16.05 12.69
N THR A 315 -3.76 16.42 12.70
CA THR A 315 -2.81 15.91 11.70
C THR A 315 -2.43 14.45 11.94
N GLN A 316 -2.61 13.99 13.18
CA GLN A 316 -2.35 12.62 13.62
C GLN A 316 -3.64 11.80 13.79
N ASP A 317 -4.75 12.23 13.20
CA ASP A 317 -6.03 11.53 13.27
C ASP A 317 -6.42 10.94 11.91
N PHE A 318 -6.60 9.62 11.85
CA PHE A 318 -6.93 8.91 10.62
C PHE A 318 -8.23 9.42 9.99
N ASN A 319 -9.28 9.54 10.80
CA ASN A 319 -10.61 9.92 10.34
C ASN A 319 -10.63 11.34 9.78
N THR A 320 -9.94 12.27 10.43
CA THR A 320 -9.78 13.65 9.95
C THR A 320 -9.00 13.69 8.64
N GLN A 321 -7.91 12.92 8.50
CA GLN A 321 -7.15 12.89 7.25
C GLN A 321 -7.93 12.25 6.08
N MET A 322 -8.69 11.18 6.34
CA MET A 322 -9.60 10.58 5.35
C MET A 322 -10.70 11.55 4.94
N ALA A 323 -11.38 12.20 5.89
CA ALA A 323 -12.43 13.19 5.61
C ALA A 323 -11.90 14.39 4.82
N LYS A 324 -10.70 14.89 5.17
CA LYS A 324 -10.02 15.97 4.44
C LYS A 324 -9.74 15.59 2.99
N LEU A 325 -9.20 14.39 2.75
CA LEU A 325 -8.90 13.91 1.40
C LEU A 325 -10.18 13.71 0.59
N GLY A 326 -11.18 13.04 1.15
CA GLY A 326 -12.48 12.82 0.50
C GLY A 326 -13.17 14.12 0.13
N HIS A 327 -13.18 15.11 1.03
CA HIS A 327 -13.72 16.44 0.74
C HIS A 327 -12.93 17.14 -0.37
N GLY A 328 -11.59 17.05 -0.36
CA GLY A 328 -10.75 17.59 -1.42
C GLY A 328 -11.08 17.01 -2.80
N LEU A 329 -11.37 15.71 -2.87
CA LEU A 329 -11.72 15.04 -4.13
C LEU A 329 -13.15 15.37 -4.60
N LEU A 330 -14.11 15.38 -3.68
CA LEU A 330 -15.54 15.41 -4.00
C LEU A 330 -16.17 16.81 -4.01
N SER A 331 -15.57 17.80 -3.34
CA SER A 331 -16.16 19.15 -3.23
C SER A 331 -16.23 19.93 -4.55
N GLY A 332 -15.34 19.62 -5.50
CA GLY A 332 -15.18 20.38 -6.75
C GLY A 332 -14.45 21.71 -6.60
N GLN A 333 -14.04 22.09 -5.39
CA GLN A 333 -13.31 23.35 -5.15
C GLN A 333 -11.96 23.40 -5.87
N TYR A 334 -11.31 22.24 -5.98
CA TYR A 334 -9.98 22.07 -6.57
C TYR A 334 -10.01 21.56 -8.02
N SER A 335 -11.20 21.48 -8.62
CA SER A 335 -11.39 21.03 -10.00
C SER A 335 -12.33 22.00 -10.72
N LYS A 336 -11.79 23.18 -11.05
CA LYS A 336 -12.51 24.24 -11.74
C LYS A 336 -11.99 24.39 -13.18
N PRO A 337 -12.87 24.62 -14.16
CA PRO A 337 -12.44 24.91 -15.51
C PRO A 337 -11.64 26.24 -15.52
N PRO A 338 -10.64 26.38 -16.40
CA PRO A 338 -9.91 27.64 -16.56
C PRO A 338 -10.84 28.80 -16.89
N MET A 339 -10.54 29.99 -16.35
CA MET A 339 -11.32 31.19 -16.61
C MET A 339 -11.22 31.61 -18.08
N LYS A 340 -12.26 32.28 -18.62
CA LYS A 340 -12.28 32.72 -20.03
C LYS A 340 -11.09 33.61 -20.41
N SER A 341 -10.57 34.41 -19.48
CA SER A 341 -9.36 35.23 -19.66
C SER A 341 -8.10 34.38 -19.83
N GLU A 342 -7.94 33.33 -19.02
CA GLU A 342 -6.83 32.38 -19.10
C GLU A 342 -6.89 31.57 -20.40
N LEU A 343 -8.09 31.21 -20.86
CA LEU A 343 -8.30 30.56 -22.15
C LEU A 343 -7.85 31.44 -23.32
N ILE A 344 -8.19 32.73 -23.29
CA ILE A 344 -7.80 33.69 -24.33
C ILE A 344 -6.27 33.84 -24.33
N GLU A 345 -5.64 33.89 -23.16
CA GLU A 345 -4.19 34.02 -23.03
C GLU A 345 -3.43 32.76 -23.50
N GLN A 346 -3.95 31.56 -23.20
CA GLN A 346 -3.42 30.28 -23.73
C GLN A 346 -3.53 30.20 -25.25
N VAL A 347 -4.63 30.70 -25.83
CA VAL A 347 -4.81 30.79 -27.29
C VAL A 347 -3.86 31.83 -27.91
N MET A 348 -3.59 32.93 -27.21
CA MET A 348 -2.69 34.00 -27.70
C MET A 348 -1.20 33.65 -27.59
N LYS A 349 -0.78 32.85 -26.60
CA LYS A 349 0.61 32.45 -26.38
C LYS A 349 1.03 31.17 -27.12
N GLU A 350 0.12 30.48 -27.82
CA GLU A 350 0.31 29.12 -28.38
C GLU A 350 0.81 28.06 -27.36
N GLU A 351 0.87 28.41 -26.07
CA GLU A 351 1.23 27.52 -24.98
C GLU A 351 -0.05 26.98 -24.31
N HIS A 352 -0.32 25.69 -24.51
CA HIS A 352 -1.25 24.98 -23.64
C HIS A 352 -0.51 24.69 -22.33
N LYS A 353 -0.42 25.65 -21.40
CA LYS A 353 -0.04 25.35 -20.01
C LYS A 353 -1.29 24.79 -19.30
N PRO A 354 -1.40 23.46 -19.09
CA PRO A 354 -2.48 22.94 -18.26
C PRO A 354 -2.27 23.46 -16.84
N GLN A 355 -3.11 24.41 -16.43
CA GLN A 355 -3.23 24.78 -15.02
C GLN A 355 -3.80 23.56 -14.30
N HIS A 356 -2.91 22.70 -13.80
CA HIS A 356 -3.28 21.49 -13.11
C HIS A 356 -3.74 21.82 -11.69
N ASN A 357 -4.93 22.41 -11.60
CA ASN A 357 -5.65 22.56 -10.34
C ASN A 357 -6.01 21.15 -9.83
N GLY A 358 -5.56 20.83 -8.63
CA GLY A 358 -5.75 19.55 -7.97
C GLY A 358 -5.32 19.63 -6.52
N ILE A 359 -5.24 18.48 -5.85
CA ILE A 359 -4.85 18.42 -4.43
C ILE A 359 -3.49 17.75 -4.23
N SER A 360 -2.80 18.11 -3.16
CA SER A 360 -1.52 17.53 -2.75
C SER A 360 -1.71 16.76 -1.43
N PRO A 361 -1.86 15.43 -1.45
CA PRO A 361 -2.21 14.64 -0.26
C PRO A 361 -1.00 14.33 0.65
N ARG A 362 -0.08 15.29 0.86
CA ARG A 362 1.15 15.09 1.64
C ARG A 362 0.89 14.70 3.10
N MET A 363 -0.05 15.39 3.75
CA MET A 363 -0.42 15.12 5.15
C MET A 363 -1.03 13.72 5.30
N PHE A 364 -1.88 13.32 4.34
CA PHE A 364 -2.48 11.99 4.29
C PHE A 364 -1.41 10.91 4.08
N LYS A 365 -0.54 11.05 3.07
CA LYS A 365 0.57 10.12 2.81
C LYS A 365 1.46 9.97 4.05
N ALA A 366 1.87 11.07 4.67
CA ALA A 366 2.71 11.04 5.86
C ALA A 366 2.06 10.28 7.03
N PHE A 367 0.74 10.40 7.20
CA PHE A 367 0.00 9.72 8.25
C PHE A 367 -0.12 8.21 8.00
N ILE A 368 -0.68 7.80 6.85
CA ILE A 368 -0.96 6.38 6.56
C ILE A 368 0.31 5.54 6.43
N SER A 369 1.43 6.19 6.09
CA SER A 369 2.73 5.56 5.93
C SER A 369 3.53 5.47 7.22
N LYS A 370 3.06 6.09 8.32
CA LYS A 370 3.80 6.18 9.58
C LYS A 370 4.01 4.78 10.17
N GLY A 371 5.28 4.43 10.41
CA GLY A 371 5.66 3.13 10.99
C GLY A 371 5.66 1.95 10.01
N HIS A 372 5.18 2.12 8.77
CA HIS A 372 5.17 1.05 7.78
C HIS A 372 6.52 0.98 7.01
N PRO A 373 7.19 -0.19 6.94
CA PRO A 373 8.51 -0.30 6.32
C PRO A 373 8.51 0.15 4.84
N GLU A 374 7.50 -0.26 4.07
CA GLU A 374 7.42 0.08 2.65
C GLU A 374 6.85 1.48 2.38
N PHE A 375 5.64 1.79 2.86
CA PHE A 375 4.97 3.05 2.56
C PHE A 375 5.61 4.29 3.17
N SER A 376 6.45 4.18 4.22
CA SER A 376 7.23 5.32 4.76
C SER A 376 8.33 5.81 3.81
N SER A 377 8.72 4.96 2.85
CA SER A 377 9.65 5.32 1.80
C SER A 377 8.96 6.12 0.68
N ASN A 378 9.76 6.76 -0.18
CA ASN A 378 9.27 7.38 -1.41
C ASN A 378 9.48 6.46 -2.63
N ARG A 379 9.57 5.14 -2.42
CA ARG A 379 9.71 4.15 -3.49
C ARG A 379 8.37 3.84 -4.15
N GLN A 380 8.42 3.21 -5.32
CA GLN A 380 7.23 2.65 -5.96
C GLN A 380 6.73 1.46 -5.13
N GLN A 381 5.41 1.31 -5.04
CA GLN A 381 4.76 0.29 -4.20
C GLN A 381 3.60 -0.35 -4.96
N ASP A 382 3.17 -1.54 -4.52
CA ASP A 382 2.06 -2.26 -5.12
C ASP A 382 0.69 -1.70 -4.68
N ALA A 383 -0.24 -1.57 -5.63
CA ALA A 383 -1.56 -1.00 -5.36
C ALA A 383 -2.47 -1.92 -4.53
N GLN A 384 -2.32 -3.25 -4.64
CA GLN A 384 -3.10 -4.21 -3.86
C GLN A 384 -2.61 -4.26 -2.42
N GLU A 385 -1.30 -4.24 -2.20
CA GLU A 385 -0.73 -4.13 -0.86
C GLU A 385 -1.20 -2.84 -0.16
N PHE A 386 -1.14 -1.70 -0.87
CA PHE A 386 -1.63 -0.43 -0.33
C PHE A 386 -3.14 -0.45 -0.05
N PHE A 387 -3.94 -1.08 -0.92
CA PHE A 387 -5.38 -1.24 -0.69
C PHE A 387 -5.66 -2.04 0.57
N LEU A 388 -5.02 -3.20 0.76
CA LEU A 388 -5.22 -4.00 1.98
C LEU A 388 -4.73 -3.27 3.24
N HIS A 389 -3.59 -2.57 3.16
CA HIS A 389 -3.12 -1.71 4.26
C HIS A 389 -4.15 -0.65 4.63
N LEU A 390 -4.75 0.01 3.64
CA LEU A 390 -5.82 0.98 3.86
C LEU A 390 -7.06 0.34 4.50
N ILE A 391 -7.50 -0.82 4.01
CA ILE A 391 -8.66 -1.54 4.60
C ILE A 391 -8.39 -1.90 6.07
N ASN A 392 -7.20 -2.41 6.39
CA ASN A 392 -6.81 -2.69 7.78
C ASN A 392 -6.80 -1.42 8.64
N LEU A 393 -6.36 -0.28 8.10
CA LEU A 393 -6.41 1.00 8.81
C LEU A 393 -7.85 1.47 9.05
N VAL A 394 -8.75 1.27 8.10
CA VAL A 394 -10.19 1.57 8.24
C VAL A 394 -10.82 0.70 9.32
N GLU A 395 -10.47 -0.59 9.37
CA GLU A 395 -10.96 -1.51 10.41
C GLU A 395 -10.47 -1.17 11.81
N ARG A 396 -9.22 -0.70 11.90
CA ARG A 396 -8.64 -0.22 13.17
C ARG A 396 -9.21 1.12 13.63
N ASN A 397 -9.84 1.88 12.75
CA ASN A 397 -10.34 3.23 13.03
C ASN A 397 -11.80 3.37 12.55
N PRO A 398 -12.75 2.67 13.19
CA PRO A 398 -14.15 2.71 12.79
C PRO A 398 -14.72 4.13 12.89
N VAL A 399 -15.56 4.50 11.92
CA VAL A 399 -16.27 5.79 11.91
C VAL A 399 -17.75 5.56 12.19
N GLY A 400 -18.14 5.73 13.45
CA GLY A 400 -19.51 5.44 13.88
C GLY A 400 -19.76 3.93 14.01
N SER A 401 -20.99 3.49 13.79
CA SER A 401 -21.43 2.11 14.01
C SER A 401 -21.27 1.18 12.81
N GLU A 402 -21.17 1.73 11.60
CA GLU A 402 -21.02 0.99 10.34
C GLU A 402 -19.61 1.19 9.77
N ASN A 403 -18.94 0.10 9.42
CA ASN A 403 -17.61 0.16 8.84
C ASN A 403 -17.71 0.17 7.30
N PRO A 404 -17.16 1.20 6.62
CA PRO A 404 -17.20 1.25 5.16
C PRO A 404 -16.43 0.11 4.48
N SER A 405 -15.49 -0.58 5.17
CA SER A 405 -14.80 -1.75 4.60
C SER A 405 -15.73 -2.97 4.40
N ASP A 406 -16.87 -3.02 5.09
CA ASP A 406 -17.83 -4.12 5.03
C ASP A 406 -18.39 -4.32 3.60
N VAL A 407 -18.33 -3.30 2.74
CA VAL A 407 -18.75 -3.40 1.32
C VAL A 407 -17.92 -4.38 0.51
N PHE A 408 -16.66 -4.58 0.90
CA PHE A 408 -15.72 -5.47 0.22
C PHE A 408 -15.63 -6.84 0.88
N ARG A 409 -16.06 -6.96 2.14
CA ARG A 409 -15.89 -8.18 2.94
C ARG A 409 -16.80 -9.29 2.43
N PHE A 410 -16.25 -10.48 2.23
CA PHE A 410 -17.00 -11.69 1.90
C PHE A 410 -16.40 -12.94 2.55
N LEU A 411 -17.15 -14.03 2.52
CA LEU A 411 -16.72 -15.33 3.02
C LEU A 411 -16.34 -16.26 1.87
N VAL A 412 -15.22 -16.93 2.04
CA VAL A 412 -14.78 -18.05 1.22
C VAL A 412 -15.05 -19.33 1.99
N GLU A 413 -15.84 -20.23 1.40
CA GLU A 413 -15.97 -21.61 1.86
C GLU A 413 -14.85 -22.43 1.21
N GLU A 414 -14.03 -23.05 2.03
CA GLU A 414 -13.01 -24.00 1.61
C GLU A 414 -13.45 -25.42 1.97
N ARG A 415 -13.70 -26.23 0.95
CA ARG A 415 -14.03 -27.64 1.08
C ARG A 415 -12.78 -28.48 0.87
N THR A 416 -12.38 -29.25 1.87
CA THR A 416 -11.28 -30.22 1.78
C THR A 416 -11.82 -31.63 1.85
N GLN A 417 -11.47 -32.49 0.89
CA GLN A 417 -11.91 -33.88 0.83
C GLN A 417 -10.72 -34.83 0.83
N CYS A 418 -10.75 -35.86 1.68
CA CYS A 418 -9.79 -36.95 1.60
C CYS A 418 -10.10 -37.87 0.41
N CYS A 419 -9.11 -38.16 -0.45
CA CYS A 419 -9.32 -38.99 -1.63
C CYS A 419 -9.68 -40.45 -1.30
N GLN A 420 -9.15 -40.99 -0.20
CA GLN A 420 -9.34 -42.39 0.17
C GLN A 420 -10.63 -42.60 0.99
N SER A 421 -10.84 -41.84 2.07
CA SER A 421 -12.03 -41.99 2.92
C SER A 421 -13.28 -41.30 2.35
N ARG A 422 -13.12 -40.41 1.37
CA ARG A 422 -14.16 -39.53 0.80
C ARG A 422 -14.83 -38.59 1.79
N LYS A 423 -14.34 -38.55 3.03
CA LYS A 423 -14.83 -37.63 4.05
C LYS A 423 -14.36 -36.21 3.78
N VAL A 424 -15.15 -35.23 4.21
CA VAL A 424 -14.99 -33.81 3.88
C VAL A 424 -14.85 -32.95 5.13
N ARG A 425 -14.26 -31.77 4.97
CA ARG A 425 -14.24 -30.71 5.98
C ARG A 425 -14.49 -29.38 5.28
N TYR A 426 -15.36 -28.58 5.87
CA TYR A 426 -15.65 -27.22 5.42
C TYR A 426 -15.06 -26.24 6.41
N THR A 427 -14.37 -25.23 5.91
CA THR A 427 -13.84 -24.12 6.71
C THR A 427 -14.18 -22.83 6.02
N GLU A 428 -14.62 -21.84 6.77
CA GLU A 428 -14.91 -20.51 6.24
C GLU A 428 -13.79 -19.54 6.62
N ARG A 429 -13.49 -18.60 5.73
CA ARG A 429 -12.57 -17.50 6.00
C ARG A 429 -13.06 -16.20 5.40
N VAL A 430 -12.78 -15.10 6.09
CA VAL A 430 -13.04 -13.74 5.59
C VAL A 430 -11.99 -13.36 4.57
N ASP A 431 -12.42 -12.74 3.47
CA ASP A 431 -11.54 -12.18 2.44
C ASP A 431 -12.13 -10.85 1.91
N TYR A 432 -11.28 -10.06 1.25
CA TYR A 432 -11.63 -8.78 0.62
C TYR A 432 -11.33 -8.77 -0.88
N ILE A 433 -10.49 -9.70 -1.36
CA ILE A 433 -10.02 -9.72 -2.74
C ILE A 433 -10.09 -11.12 -3.32
N MET A 434 -10.82 -11.27 -4.41
CA MET A 434 -10.75 -12.45 -5.25
C MET A 434 -9.45 -12.42 -6.06
N GLN A 435 -8.50 -13.30 -5.72
CA GLN A 435 -7.26 -13.44 -6.48
C GLN A 435 -7.46 -14.36 -7.69
N LEU A 436 -7.61 -13.78 -8.87
CA LEU A 436 -7.87 -14.50 -10.11
C LEU A 436 -6.55 -15.03 -10.74
N PRO A 437 -6.36 -16.35 -10.85
CA PRO A 437 -5.18 -16.92 -11.50
C PRO A 437 -5.18 -16.64 -13.00
N VAL A 438 -3.98 -16.63 -13.59
CA VAL A 438 -3.79 -16.40 -15.02
C VAL A 438 -3.34 -17.71 -15.67
N ALA A 439 -4.26 -18.38 -16.37
CA ALA A 439 -4.00 -19.63 -17.08
C ALA A 439 -3.26 -19.37 -18.41
N MET A 440 -1.92 -19.33 -18.36
CA MET A 440 -1.08 -19.04 -19.54
C MET A 440 -1.26 -20.07 -20.67
N GLU A 441 -1.51 -21.32 -20.31
CA GLU A 441 -1.83 -22.42 -21.21
C GLU A 441 -3.18 -22.24 -21.94
N ALA A 442 -4.05 -21.35 -21.48
CA ALA A 442 -5.31 -21.03 -22.16
C ALA A 442 -5.17 -19.88 -23.18
N ALA A 443 -3.95 -19.37 -23.43
CA ALA A 443 -3.74 -18.29 -24.39
C ALA A 443 -4.24 -18.67 -25.80
N THR A 444 -5.00 -17.78 -26.43
CA THR A 444 -5.62 -18.01 -27.75
C THR A 444 -4.67 -17.74 -28.92
N ASN A 445 -3.61 -16.95 -28.69
CA ASN A 445 -2.65 -16.51 -29.70
C ASN A 445 -1.21 -17.02 -29.46
N LYS A 446 -1.07 -18.28 -29.03
CA LYS A 446 0.24 -18.88 -28.71
C LYS A 446 1.25 -18.79 -29.85
N ASP A 447 0.83 -19.10 -31.08
CA ASP A 447 1.72 -19.08 -32.24
C ASP A 447 2.23 -17.67 -32.55
N GLU A 448 1.38 -16.65 -32.41
CA GLU A 448 1.75 -15.24 -32.58
C GLU A 448 2.77 -14.80 -31.51
N LEU A 449 2.58 -15.25 -30.27
CA LEU A 449 3.44 -14.92 -29.15
C LEU A 449 4.83 -15.56 -29.30
N ILE A 450 4.89 -16.82 -29.73
CA ILE A 450 6.16 -17.51 -30.02
C ILE A 450 6.90 -16.79 -31.16
N ALA A 451 6.20 -16.39 -32.21
CA ALA A 451 6.79 -15.65 -33.32
C ALA A 451 7.30 -14.26 -32.89
N TYR A 452 6.57 -13.57 -32.02
CA TYR A 452 6.98 -12.29 -31.43
C TYR A 452 8.24 -12.46 -30.56
N GLU A 453 8.28 -13.45 -29.67
CA GLU A 453 9.43 -13.68 -28.80
C GLU A 453 10.69 -14.04 -29.57
N LEU A 454 10.57 -14.80 -30.67
CA LEU A 454 11.68 -15.11 -31.56
C LEU A 454 12.20 -13.82 -32.24
N LYS A 455 11.31 -13.02 -32.83
CA LYS A 455 11.67 -11.74 -33.45
C LYS A 455 12.27 -10.76 -32.45
N ARG A 456 11.79 -10.75 -31.20
CA ARG A 456 12.32 -9.92 -30.13
C ARG A 456 13.74 -10.33 -29.78
N ARG A 457 14.00 -11.64 -29.61
CA ARG A 457 15.35 -12.17 -29.37
C ARG A 457 16.30 -11.90 -30.53
N GLU A 458 15.84 -12.04 -31.76
CA GLU A 458 16.63 -11.71 -32.95
C GLU A 458 16.96 -10.20 -33.03
N ALA A 459 15.98 -9.34 -32.75
CA ALA A 459 16.18 -7.89 -32.71
C ALA A 459 17.16 -7.50 -31.59
N GLU A 460 17.04 -8.10 -30.41
CA GLU A 460 17.94 -7.88 -29.28
C GLU A 460 19.37 -8.33 -29.59
N ALA A 461 19.55 -9.53 -30.15
CA ALA A 461 20.85 -10.04 -30.59
C ALA A 461 21.46 -9.20 -31.72
N ALA A 462 20.63 -8.71 -32.64
CA ALA A 462 21.04 -7.85 -33.75
C ALA A 462 21.13 -6.36 -33.37
N ARG A 463 20.88 -5.99 -32.12
CA ARG A 463 20.85 -4.60 -31.62
C ARG A 463 19.91 -3.68 -32.44
N ARG A 464 18.80 -4.23 -32.92
CA ARG A 464 17.73 -3.50 -33.61
C ARG A 464 16.63 -3.13 -32.63
N ALA A 465 15.83 -2.13 -32.99
CA ALA A 465 14.67 -1.75 -32.20
C ALA A 465 13.71 -2.94 -32.04
N PRO A 466 13.11 -3.15 -30.86
CA PRO A 466 12.25 -4.31 -30.60
C PRO A 466 11.02 -4.29 -31.53
N PRO A 467 10.46 -5.47 -31.88
CA PRO A 467 9.23 -5.55 -32.67
C PRO A 467 8.02 -5.01 -31.90
N GLU A 468 6.93 -4.76 -32.62
CA GLU A 468 5.64 -4.35 -32.03
C GLU A 468 5.18 -5.37 -30.98
N LEU A 469 4.74 -4.88 -29.82
CA LEU A 469 4.43 -5.70 -28.65
C LEU A 469 3.24 -6.62 -28.91
N VAL A 470 3.41 -7.92 -28.65
CA VAL A 470 2.34 -8.91 -28.68
C VAL A 470 2.17 -9.50 -27.29
N ARG A 471 0.94 -9.40 -26.76
CA ARG A 471 0.57 -9.95 -25.44
C ARG A 471 -0.13 -11.30 -25.57
N ALA A 472 -0.03 -12.12 -24.52
CA ALA A 472 -0.82 -13.34 -24.42
C ALA A 472 -2.29 -12.96 -24.18
N LYS A 473 -3.19 -13.34 -25.09
CA LYS A 473 -4.63 -13.10 -24.98
C LYS A 473 -5.26 -14.27 -24.25
N ILE A 474 -5.69 -14.04 -23.02
CA ILE A 474 -6.22 -15.08 -22.14
C ILE A 474 -7.72 -14.81 -21.92
N PRO A 475 -8.60 -15.76 -22.25
CA PRO A 475 -10.03 -15.60 -22.00
C PRO A 475 -10.32 -15.52 -20.50
N PHE A 476 -11.13 -14.55 -20.08
CA PHE A 476 -11.57 -14.42 -18.68
C PHE A 476 -12.22 -15.72 -18.14
N SER A 477 -13.01 -16.42 -18.98
CA SER A 477 -13.64 -17.68 -18.61
C SER A 477 -12.63 -18.77 -18.22
N ALA A 478 -11.45 -18.79 -18.83
CA ALA A 478 -10.38 -19.73 -18.47
C ALA A 478 -9.78 -19.40 -17.10
N CYS A 479 -9.57 -18.11 -16.81
CA CYS A 479 -9.13 -17.67 -15.49
C CYS A 479 -10.15 -18.01 -14.39
N LEU A 480 -11.45 -17.84 -14.68
CA LEU A 480 -12.53 -18.18 -13.75
C LEU A 480 -12.63 -19.70 -13.52
N GLN A 481 -12.46 -20.50 -14.59
CA GLN A 481 -12.41 -21.95 -14.49
C GLN A 481 -11.25 -22.40 -13.60
N ALA A 482 -10.05 -21.87 -13.83
CA ALA A 482 -8.85 -22.19 -13.05
C ALA A 482 -8.97 -21.77 -11.57
N PHE A 483 -9.71 -20.69 -11.28
CA PHE A 483 -10.05 -20.33 -9.90
C PHE A 483 -10.95 -21.38 -9.22
N SER A 484 -11.89 -21.97 -9.96
CA SER A 484 -12.88 -22.93 -9.45
C SER A 484 -12.42 -24.39 -9.48
N GLU A 485 -11.25 -24.65 -10.06
CA GLU A 485 -10.70 -25.99 -10.26
C GLU A 485 -10.27 -26.62 -8.92
N PRO A 486 -10.56 -27.91 -8.69
CA PRO A 486 -10.11 -28.59 -7.49
C PRO A 486 -8.58 -28.69 -7.44
N ASN A 487 -7.98 -28.17 -6.38
CA ASN A 487 -6.54 -28.22 -6.16
C ASN A 487 -6.17 -29.48 -5.39
N ASN A 488 -5.27 -30.29 -5.95
CA ASN A 488 -4.72 -31.46 -5.25
C ASN A 488 -3.73 -30.99 -4.17
N VAL A 489 -3.91 -31.51 -2.96
CA VAL A 489 -3.00 -31.30 -1.84
C VAL A 489 -2.26 -32.62 -1.61
N GLU A 490 -0.98 -32.62 -1.98
CA GLU A 490 -0.05 -33.70 -1.66
C GLU A 490 0.24 -33.69 -0.15
N ASP A 491 0.49 -34.86 0.44
CA ASP A 491 0.77 -35.04 1.88
C ASP A 491 -0.30 -34.50 2.85
N PHE A 492 -1.58 -34.58 2.48
CA PHE A 492 -2.71 -34.23 3.35
C PHE A 492 -2.89 -35.23 4.51
N TRP A 493 -2.86 -34.75 5.75
CA TRP A 493 -3.21 -35.56 6.92
C TRP A 493 -4.71 -35.81 7.02
N SER A 494 -5.12 -37.08 6.96
CA SER A 494 -6.54 -37.47 7.08
C SER A 494 -6.83 -38.01 8.48
N SER A 495 -7.61 -37.27 9.28
CA SER A 495 -8.05 -37.71 10.62
C SER A 495 -8.89 -38.99 10.59
N ALA A 496 -9.58 -39.26 9.48
CA ALA A 496 -10.34 -40.49 9.31
C ALA A 496 -9.48 -41.74 9.08
N LEU A 497 -8.28 -41.55 8.52
CA LEU A 497 -7.33 -42.63 8.24
C LEU A 497 -6.21 -42.69 9.28
N GLN A 498 -6.05 -41.62 10.06
CA GLN A 498 -4.91 -41.38 10.94
C GLN A 498 -3.57 -41.58 10.21
N ALA A 499 -3.50 -41.09 8.97
CA ALA A 499 -2.34 -41.23 8.10
C ALA A 499 -2.30 -40.11 7.05
N LYS A 500 -1.12 -39.91 6.44
CA LYS A 500 -0.96 -39.06 5.26
C LYS A 500 -1.63 -39.69 4.04
N SER A 501 -2.33 -38.87 3.27
CA SER A 501 -3.07 -39.24 2.06
C SER A 501 -3.02 -38.08 1.07
N ALA A 502 -3.56 -38.27 -0.14
CA ALA A 502 -3.93 -37.15 -1.00
C ALA A 502 -5.26 -36.54 -0.53
N GLY A 503 -5.35 -35.21 -0.60
CA GLY A 503 -6.56 -34.44 -0.40
C GLY A 503 -6.90 -33.59 -1.63
N VAL A 504 -8.16 -33.21 -1.77
CA VAL A 504 -8.63 -32.28 -2.79
C VAL A 504 -9.26 -31.07 -2.09
N LYS A 505 -8.78 -29.88 -2.41
CA LYS A 505 -9.30 -28.61 -1.88
C LYS A 505 -10.06 -27.86 -2.97
N THR A 506 -11.23 -27.35 -2.65
CA THR A 506 -12.04 -26.52 -3.54
C THR A 506 -12.49 -25.27 -2.79
N SER A 507 -12.38 -24.10 -3.42
CA SER A 507 -12.80 -22.83 -2.83
C SER A 507 -14.05 -22.30 -3.54
N ARG A 508 -15.02 -21.81 -2.79
CA ARG A 508 -16.28 -21.22 -3.28
C ARG A 508 -16.64 -19.99 -2.46
N PHE A 509 -17.57 -19.18 -2.96
CA PHE A 509 -18.05 -17.99 -2.25
C PHE A 509 -19.21 -18.37 -1.34
N ALA A 510 -19.01 -18.37 -0.02
CA ALA A 510 -20.11 -18.51 0.94
C ALA A 510 -21.03 -17.28 0.89
N SER A 511 -20.45 -16.09 0.65
CA SER A 511 -21.19 -14.85 0.44
C SER A 511 -20.59 -14.01 -0.69
N PHE A 512 -21.39 -13.08 -1.21
CA PHE A 512 -21.01 -12.17 -2.28
C PHE A 512 -21.02 -10.72 -1.77
N PRO A 513 -19.91 -9.95 -1.90
CA PRO A 513 -19.82 -8.59 -1.38
C PRO A 513 -20.62 -7.58 -2.24
N GLU A 514 -20.86 -6.37 -1.72
CA GLU A 514 -21.45 -5.26 -2.49
C GLU A 514 -20.52 -4.80 -3.61
N TYR A 515 -19.22 -4.70 -3.29
CA TYR A 515 -18.16 -4.42 -4.25
C TYR A 515 -17.18 -5.60 -4.27
N LEU A 516 -17.19 -6.37 -5.35
CA LEU A 516 -16.23 -7.45 -5.56
C LEU A 516 -14.92 -6.87 -6.11
N VAL A 517 -13.83 -7.03 -5.34
CA VAL A 517 -12.48 -6.67 -5.77
C VAL A 517 -11.81 -7.90 -6.37
N VAL A 518 -11.31 -7.78 -7.60
CA VAL A 518 -10.64 -8.86 -8.33
C VAL A 518 -9.21 -8.45 -8.65
N GLN A 519 -8.23 -9.19 -8.13
CA GLN A 519 -6.81 -9.02 -8.48
C GLN A 519 -6.42 -10.05 -9.54
N ILE A 520 -5.88 -9.59 -10.66
CA ILE A 520 -5.29 -10.50 -11.65
C ILE A 520 -3.89 -10.89 -11.17
N LYS A 521 -3.64 -12.18 -10.93
CA LYS A 521 -2.32 -12.71 -10.54
C LYS A 521 -1.36 -12.79 -11.73
N LYS A 522 -1.06 -11.63 -12.30
CA LYS A 522 -0.16 -11.48 -13.46
C LYS A 522 1.32 -11.38 -13.09
N PHE A 523 1.74 -12.13 -12.08
CA PHE A 523 3.13 -12.21 -11.63
C PHE A 523 3.51 -13.66 -11.35
N THR A 524 4.73 -14.04 -11.70
CA THR A 524 5.28 -15.37 -11.46
C THR A 524 6.78 -15.30 -11.20
N PHE A 525 7.38 -16.39 -10.73
CA PHE A 525 8.84 -16.48 -10.61
C PHE A 525 9.47 -17.00 -11.89
N GLY A 526 10.56 -16.37 -12.34
CA GLY A 526 11.44 -16.93 -13.35
C GLY A 526 12.29 -18.08 -12.79
N LEU A 527 13.08 -18.71 -13.67
CA LEU A 527 13.98 -19.82 -13.29
C LEU A 527 14.99 -19.44 -12.19
N ASP A 528 15.38 -18.17 -12.14
CA ASP A 528 16.34 -17.63 -11.16
C ASP A 528 15.66 -17.04 -9.91
N TRP A 529 14.37 -17.34 -9.68
CA TRP A 529 13.54 -16.75 -8.62
C TRP A 529 13.36 -15.22 -8.72
N ILE A 530 13.70 -14.63 -9.87
CA ILE A 530 13.42 -13.22 -10.15
C ILE A 530 11.93 -13.07 -10.48
N PRO A 531 11.17 -12.23 -9.76
CA PRO A 531 9.76 -11.99 -10.05
C PRO A 531 9.59 -11.38 -11.44
N LYS A 532 8.68 -11.93 -12.23
CA LYS A 532 8.37 -11.52 -13.59
C LYS A 532 6.89 -11.17 -13.74
N LYS A 533 6.62 -10.01 -14.34
CA LYS A 533 5.26 -9.62 -14.74
C LYS A 533 4.87 -10.45 -15.97
N LEU A 534 3.70 -11.08 -15.89
CA LEU A 534 3.04 -11.70 -17.03
C LEU A 534 2.35 -10.58 -17.81
N ASP A 535 2.91 -10.21 -18.96
CA ASP A 535 2.33 -9.19 -19.84
C ASP A 535 1.19 -9.80 -20.67
N VAL A 536 0.03 -9.90 -20.03
CA VAL A 536 -1.17 -10.57 -20.53
C VAL A 536 -2.28 -9.56 -20.82
N SER A 537 -3.14 -9.91 -21.77
CA SER A 537 -4.40 -9.23 -22.08
C SER A 537 -5.53 -10.17 -21.68
N VAL A 538 -6.31 -9.76 -20.67
CA VAL A 538 -7.45 -10.53 -20.15
C VAL A 538 -8.69 -9.68 -20.31
N ASP A 539 -9.54 -9.99 -21.28
CA ASP A 539 -10.76 -9.21 -21.54
C ASP A 539 -11.77 -9.38 -20.41
N MET A 540 -11.79 -8.42 -19.48
CA MET A 540 -12.66 -8.44 -18.31
C MET A 540 -14.08 -7.99 -18.69
N PRO A 541 -15.12 -8.75 -18.35
CA PRO A 541 -16.47 -8.47 -18.80
C PRO A 541 -17.07 -7.24 -18.08
N ASP A 542 -17.89 -6.46 -18.78
CA ASP A 542 -18.65 -5.37 -18.15
C ASP A 542 -19.71 -5.89 -17.17
N PHE A 543 -20.28 -7.06 -17.45
CA PHE A 543 -21.27 -7.73 -16.60
C PHE A 543 -20.75 -9.10 -16.20
N LEU A 544 -20.71 -9.38 -14.90
CA LEU A 544 -20.15 -10.58 -14.33
C LEU A 544 -21.23 -11.34 -13.54
N ASP A 545 -21.54 -12.58 -13.93
CA ASP A 545 -22.41 -13.49 -13.17
C ASP A 545 -21.58 -14.66 -12.63
N ILE A 546 -21.39 -14.67 -11.31
CA ILE A 546 -20.65 -15.70 -10.57
C ILE A 546 -21.56 -16.47 -9.60
N ASN A 547 -22.89 -16.41 -9.75
CA ASN A 547 -23.80 -17.14 -8.87
C ASN A 547 -23.54 -18.65 -8.85
N HIS A 548 -23.05 -19.21 -9.96
CA HIS A 548 -22.66 -20.62 -10.07
C HIS A 548 -21.42 -20.99 -9.22
N LEU A 549 -20.71 -20.00 -8.66
CA LEU A 549 -19.60 -20.18 -7.72
C LEU A 549 -20.03 -20.04 -6.26
N ARG A 550 -21.32 -19.82 -5.99
CA ARG A 550 -21.85 -19.81 -4.63
C ARG A 550 -21.66 -21.17 -3.98
N ALA A 551 -21.21 -21.13 -2.74
CA ALA A 551 -21.01 -22.30 -1.91
C ALA A 551 -22.35 -22.88 -1.46
N THR A 552 -22.33 -24.14 -1.04
CA THR A 552 -23.55 -24.90 -0.74
C THR A 552 -23.50 -25.55 0.63
N GLY A 553 -22.39 -25.41 1.37
CA GLY A 553 -22.16 -26.10 2.62
C GLY A 553 -22.03 -27.63 2.45
N LEU A 554 -22.08 -28.31 3.59
CA LEU A 554 -22.12 -29.77 3.68
C LEU A 554 -23.36 -30.32 2.95
N GLN A 555 -23.16 -31.24 2.01
CA GLN A 555 -24.25 -31.82 1.23
C GLN A 555 -24.84 -33.08 1.87
N PRO A 556 -26.14 -33.37 1.66
CA PRO A 556 -26.75 -34.62 2.07
C PRO A 556 -26.02 -35.83 1.45
N GLY A 557 -25.42 -36.68 2.28
CA GLY A 557 -24.67 -37.87 1.87
C GLY A 557 -23.15 -37.72 1.95
N GLU A 558 -22.65 -36.54 2.31
CA GLU A 558 -21.25 -36.36 2.70
C GLU A 558 -21.04 -36.67 4.18
N GLU A 559 -19.92 -37.30 4.50
CA GLU A 559 -19.51 -37.57 5.88
C GLU A 559 -18.35 -36.66 6.26
N GLU A 560 -18.42 -36.03 7.44
CA GLU A 560 -17.37 -35.15 7.90
C GLU A 560 -16.13 -35.92 8.39
N LEU A 561 -14.96 -35.31 8.16
CA LEU A 561 -13.70 -35.78 8.74
C LEU A 561 -13.77 -35.61 10.26
N PRO A 562 -13.43 -36.66 11.05
CA PRO A 562 -13.35 -36.55 12.50
C PRO A 562 -12.45 -35.39 12.92
N ASP A 563 -12.75 -34.78 14.06
CA ASP A 563 -11.85 -33.80 14.66
C ASP A 563 -10.51 -34.45 15.02
N ILE A 564 -9.43 -33.68 14.90
CA ILE A 564 -8.05 -34.16 15.11
C ILE A 564 -7.80 -34.47 16.60
N ALA A 565 -8.69 -34.04 17.50
CA ALA A 565 -8.66 -34.44 18.90
C ALA A 565 -9.19 -35.89 19.02
N PRO A 566 -8.37 -36.87 19.46
CA PRO A 566 -8.91 -38.17 19.84
C PRO A 566 -9.91 -37.95 20.98
N PRO A 567 -11.01 -38.73 21.05
CA PRO A 567 -11.90 -38.68 22.20
C PRO A 567 -11.06 -38.95 23.46
N ILE A 568 -10.99 -37.96 24.35
CA ILE A 568 -10.38 -38.13 25.66
C ILE A 568 -11.14 -39.27 26.33
N ILE A 569 -10.47 -40.38 26.59
CA ILE A 569 -10.99 -41.39 27.52
C ILE A 569 -10.89 -40.70 28.88
N ILE A 570 -11.94 -39.99 29.28
CA ILE A 570 -12.03 -39.38 30.61
C ILE A 570 -12.10 -40.56 31.59
N PRO A 571 -11.08 -40.77 32.44
CA PRO A 571 -11.18 -41.77 33.49
C PRO A 571 -12.25 -41.29 34.49
N ASP A 572 -13.09 -42.20 34.98
CA ASP A 572 -14.11 -41.90 36.01
C ASP A 572 -13.53 -41.36 37.34
N ASP A 573 -12.20 -41.21 37.45
CA ASP A 573 -11.48 -40.87 38.68
C ASP A 573 -10.61 -39.60 38.50
N PRO A 574 -10.90 -38.48 39.19
CA PRO A 574 -10.20 -37.20 39.03
C PRO A 574 -8.73 -37.18 39.52
N LYS A 575 -8.18 -38.32 39.93
CA LYS A 575 -6.75 -38.50 40.27
C LYS A 575 -5.88 -38.99 39.11
N ALA A 576 -6.46 -39.26 37.93
CA ALA A 576 -5.75 -39.85 36.79
C ALA A 576 -5.02 -38.84 35.88
N LEU A 577 -4.88 -37.57 36.29
CA LEU A 577 -4.27 -36.50 35.47
C LEU A 577 -2.74 -36.33 35.68
N ASP A 578 -2.13 -37.00 36.66
CA ASP A 578 -0.67 -37.03 36.79
C ASP A 578 -0.10 -38.07 35.82
N ILE A 579 0.66 -37.62 34.82
CA ILE A 579 1.32 -38.48 33.84
C ILE A 579 2.35 -39.35 34.57
N ASP A 580 2.29 -40.68 34.39
CA ASP A 580 3.27 -41.60 34.97
C ASP A 580 4.64 -41.43 34.28
N GLU A 581 5.49 -40.58 34.85
CA GLU A 581 6.85 -40.30 34.36
C GLU A 581 7.74 -41.56 34.31
N SER A 582 7.43 -42.63 35.06
CA SER A 582 8.18 -43.88 34.98
C SER A 582 7.93 -44.63 33.66
N SER A 583 6.67 -44.67 33.21
CA SER A 583 6.30 -45.18 31.89
C SER A 583 6.83 -44.30 30.76
N VAL A 584 6.82 -42.96 30.94
CA VAL A 584 7.40 -42.01 29.98
C VAL A 584 8.90 -42.25 29.80
N MET A 585 9.64 -42.41 30.90
CA MET A 585 11.08 -42.68 30.85
C MET A 585 11.41 -44.02 30.17
N GLN A 586 10.64 -45.08 30.43
CA GLN A 586 10.84 -46.37 29.76
C GLN A 586 10.69 -46.26 28.24
N LEU A 587 9.67 -45.51 27.77
CA LEU A 587 9.46 -45.27 26.34
C LEU A 587 10.54 -44.36 25.75
N ALA A 588 11.02 -43.36 26.51
CA ALA A 588 12.13 -42.50 26.08
C ALA A 588 13.46 -43.27 25.96
N GLU A 589 13.72 -44.23 26.86
CA GLU A 589 14.89 -45.14 26.78
C GLU A 589 14.85 -46.04 25.54
N MET A 590 13.65 -46.36 25.03
CA MET A 590 13.46 -47.08 23.77
C MET A 590 13.74 -46.21 22.53
N GLY A 591 14.01 -44.91 22.71
CA GLY A 591 14.42 -43.97 21.65
C GLY A 591 13.29 -43.08 21.11
N PHE A 592 12.10 -43.06 21.73
CA PHE A 592 11.01 -42.19 21.32
C PHE A 592 11.16 -40.77 21.91
N PRO A 593 10.68 -39.72 21.21
CA PRO A 593 10.68 -38.34 21.73
C PRO A 593 9.90 -38.23 23.05
N LEU A 594 10.48 -37.53 24.04
CA LEU A 594 9.93 -37.46 25.40
C LEU A 594 8.48 -36.92 25.44
N GLU A 595 8.18 -35.89 24.65
CA GLU A 595 6.84 -35.30 24.58
C GLU A 595 5.81 -36.23 23.94
N ALA A 596 6.25 -37.05 22.98
CA ALA A 596 5.41 -38.08 22.37
C ALA A 596 5.09 -39.20 23.37
N CYS A 597 6.06 -39.57 24.21
CA CYS A 597 5.87 -40.52 25.31
C CYS A 597 4.87 -39.98 26.33
N ARG A 598 4.95 -38.68 26.69
CA ARG A 598 3.98 -38.03 27.58
C ARG A 598 2.58 -38.02 26.98
N LYS A 599 2.44 -37.69 25.69
CA LYS A 599 1.17 -37.77 24.96
C LYS A 599 0.58 -39.18 24.97
N ALA A 600 1.40 -40.20 24.71
CA ALA A 600 0.98 -41.58 24.70
C ALA A 600 0.45 -42.05 26.06
N VAL A 601 1.17 -41.73 27.13
CA VAL A 601 0.78 -42.08 28.50
C VAL A 601 -0.50 -41.32 28.91
N TYR A 602 -0.64 -40.06 28.49
CA TYR A 602 -1.84 -39.25 28.72
C TYR A 602 -3.08 -39.81 28.00
N TYR A 603 -3.00 -40.03 26.68
CA TYR A 603 -4.15 -40.49 25.88
C TYR A 603 -4.53 -41.96 26.15
N THR A 604 -3.62 -42.75 26.72
CA THR A 604 -3.92 -44.11 27.18
C THR A 604 -4.38 -44.17 28.62
N GLY A 605 -4.52 -43.03 29.32
CA GLY A 605 -5.05 -42.96 30.68
C GLY A 605 -4.17 -43.67 31.72
N ASN A 606 -2.83 -43.59 31.59
CA ASN A 606 -1.86 -44.21 32.50
C ASN A 606 -2.00 -45.75 32.64
N LEU A 607 -2.47 -46.45 31.60
CA LEU A 607 -2.63 -47.91 31.62
C LEU A 607 -1.30 -48.71 31.48
N GLY A 608 -0.15 -48.04 31.60
CA GLY A 608 1.20 -48.62 31.59
C GLY A 608 1.96 -48.47 30.25
N ALA A 609 3.28 -48.67 30.30
CA ALA A 609 4.20 -48.44 29.17
C ALA A 609 3.89 -49.28 27.92
N GLU A 610 3.37 -50.50 28.06
CA GLU A 610 3.03 -51.36 26.90
C GLU A 610 1.85 -50.81 26.08
N VAL A 611 0.83 -50.27 26.75
CA VAL A 611 -0.34 -49.68 26.06
C VAL A 611 0.04 -48.36 25.40
N ALA A 612 0.85 -47.55 26.09
CA ALA A 612 1.42 -46.32 25.55
C ALA A 612 2.38 -46.58 24.37
N PHE A 613 3.14 -47.69 24.38
CA PHE A 613 3.96 -48.11 23.24
C PHE A 613 3.12 -48.41 21.99
N ASN A 614 2.02 -49.14 22.15
CA ASN A 614 1.09 -49.42 21.04
C ASN A 614 0.45 -48.13 20.50
N TRP A 615 0.14 -47.17 21.38
CA TRP A 615 -0.34 -45.85 20.98
C TRP A 615 0.73 -45.09 20.20
N ILE A 616 1.99 -45.09 20.65
CA ILE A 616 3.12 -44.48 19.94
C ILE A 616 3.25 -45.05 18.54
N ILE A 617 3.27 -46.37 18.38
CA ILE A 617 3.39 -46.98 17.05
C ILE A 617 2.24 -46.53 16.13
N ALA A 618 1.03 -46.40 16.65
CA ALA A 618 -0.12 -45.99 15.87
C ALA A 618 -0.13 -44.49 15.49
N HIS A 619 0.53 -43.64 16.28
CA HIS A 619 0.47 -42.17 16.12
C HIS A 619 1.84 -41.55 15.77
N MET A 620 2.91 -42.35 15.62
CA MET A 620 4.27 -41.82 15.37
C MET A 620 4.44 -41.11 14.03
N GLU A 621 3.52 -41.32 13.09
CA GLU A 621 3.50 -40.63 11.79
C GLU A 621 2.70 -39.31 11.82
N GLU A 622 2.09 -38.96 12.96
CA GLU A 622 1.39 -37.69 13.15
C GLU A 622 2.36 -36.51 13.11
N PRO A 623 2.00 -35.39 12.45
CA PRO A 623 2.85 -34.21 12.38
C PRO A 623 3.14 -33.61 13.78
N ASP A 624 2.17 -33.69 14.69
CA ASP A 624 2.27 -33.11 16.04
C ASP A 624 2.76 -34.14 17.07
N PHE A 625 3.18 -35.33 16.63
CA PHE A 625 3.54 -36.45 17.51
C PHE A 625 4.57 -36.07 18.58
N ALA A 626 5.57 -35.27 18.21
CA ALA A 626 6.66 -34.85 19.09
C ALA A 626 6.46 -33.46 19.75
N GLU A 627 5.35 -32.78 19.49
CA GLU A 627 5.05 -31.50 20.14
C GLU A 627 4.61 -31.69 21.60
N PRO A 628 4.83 -30.71 22.49
CA PRO A 628 4.41 -30.81 23.89
C PRO A 628 2.89 -30.95 24.03
N LEU A 629 2.46 -31.73 25.03
CA LEU A 629 1.04 -31.89 25.38
C LEU A 629 0.49 -30.58 25.97
N VAL A 630 -0.50 -29.98 25.31
CA VAL A 630 -1.27 -28.86 25.88
C VAL A 630 -2.49 -29.42 26.60
N VAL A 631 -2.41 -29.54 27.93
CA VAL A 631 -3.56 -29.95 28.76
C VAL A 631 -4.53 -28.77 28.85
N PRO A 632 -5.83 -28.93 28.56
CA PRO A 632 -6.82 -27.89 28.81
C PRO A 632 -6.85 -27.59 30.31
N ALA A 633 -6.33 -26.42 30.71
CA ALA A 633 -6.33 -26.00 32.10
C ALA A 633 -7.76 -25.62 32.52
N PHE A 634 -8.55 -26.59 32.97
CA PHE A 634 -9.67 -26.30 33.86
C PHE A 634 -9.10 -25.87 35.21
N GLY A 635 -8.97 -24.54 35.39
CA GLY A 635 -8.79 -23.92 36.70
C GLY A 635 -7.42 -24.14 37.37
N GLY A 636 -6.50 -23.22 37.10
CA GLY A 636 -5.48 -22.71 38.04
C GLY A 636 -4.64 -23.69 38.88
N ALA A 637 -3.38 -23.89 38.49
CA ALA A 637 -2.19 -23.66 39.33
C ALA A 637 -0.93 -24.05 38.55
N THR A 638 0.00 -23.12 38.45
CA THR A 638 1.33 -23.30 37.86
C THR A 638 2.21 -24.20 38.72
N SER A 639 2.85 -25.22 38.12
CA SER A 639 4.03 -25.87 38.70
C SER A 639 5.14 -26.02 37.67
N SER A 640 5.94 -24.96 37.51
CA SER A 640 7.26 -25.02 36.89
C SER A 640 8.32 -24.65 37.93
N GLY A 641 9.07 -25.66 38.38
CA GLY A 641 10.18 -25.51 39.31
C GLY A 641 11.49 -25.19 38.60
N ALA A 642 12.14 -24.12 39.06
CA ALA A 642 13.57 -23.78 39.09
C ALA A 642 14.35 -23.81 37.76
N THR A 643 14.94 -22.69 37.33
CA THR A 643 16.11 -22.09 37.99
C THR A 643 16.24 -20.59 37.69
N GLY A 644 16.64 -19.78 38.68
CA GLY A 644 17.06 -18.38 38.50
C GLY A 644 16.53 -17.42 39.57
N LEU A 645 17.33 -17.18 40.60
CA LEU A 645 17.05 -16.27 41.72
C LEU A 645 16.95 -14.81 41.25
N GLY A 646 15.81 -14.15 41.48
CA GLY A 646 15.71 -12.69 41.49
C GLY A 646 14.29 -12.12 41.32
N ALA A 647 13.74 -11.57 42.40
CA ALA A 647 12.52 -10.73 42.52
C ALA A 647 11.15 -11.43 42.49
N VAL A 648 10.53 -11.48 43.68
CA VAL A 648 9.15 -11.85 43.94
C VAL A 648 8.25 -10.63 43.71
N GLY A 649 7.28 -10.78 42.81
CA GLY A 649 5.90 -10.26 42.90
C GLY A 649 5.66 -8.76 42.86
N LEU A 650 5.19 -8.26 41.70
CA LEU A 650 4.16 -7.24 41.53
C LEU A 650 3.54 -7.41 40.13
N ASP A 651 2.22 -7.62 40.08
CA ASP A 651 1.30 -7.57 38.93
C ASP A 651 1.73 -8.15 37.57
N ASN A 652 1.26 -9.36 37.26
CA ASN A 652 1.23 -9.91 35.90
C ASN A 652 0.09 -9.30 35.05
N GLN A 653 -0.27 -8.04 35.33
CA GLN A 653 -1.22 -7.27 34.54
C GLN A 653 -0.46 -6.51 33.46
N PRO A 654 -0.93 -6.54 32.20
CA PRO A 654 -0.34 -5.72 31.15
C PRO A 654 -0.37 -4.24 31.54
N PRO A 655 0.59 -3.41 31.09
CA PRO A 655 0.63 -2.00 31.43
C PRO A 655 -0.71 -1.30 31.16
N GLU A 656 -1.26 -0.60 32.16
CA GLU A 656 -2.61 0.00 32.05
C GLU A 656 -2.70 1.03 30.90
N GLU A 657 -1.59 1.67 30.54
CA GLU A 657 -1.50 2.54 29.36
C GLU A 657 -1.81 1.79 28.05
N MET A 658 -1.31 0.56 27.90
CA MET A 658 -1.57 -0.28 26.71
C MET A 658 -3.02 -0.79 26.71
N VAL A 659 -3.54 -1.15 27.89
CA VAL A 659 -4.94 -1.53 28.07
C VAL A 659 -5.86 -0.36 27.69
N ALA A 660 -5.54 0.85 28.14
CA ALA A 660 -6.29 2.06 27.82
C ALA A 660 -6.26 2.41 26.33
N ILE A 661 -5.12 2.20 25.64
CA ILE A 661 -5.03 2.38 24.18
C ILE A 661 -5.99 1.43 23.46
N ILE A 662 -5.98 0.13 23.81
CA ILE A 662 -6.87 -0.85 23.18
C ILE A 662 -8.35 -0.54 23.50
N ILE A 663 -8.68 -0.16 24.74
CA ILE A 663 -10.05 0.27 25.09
C ILE A 663 -10.48 1.51 24.30
N SER A 664 -9.57 2.47 24.10
CA SER A 664 -9.87 3.68 23.32
C SER A 664 -10.13 3.40 21.84
N MET A 665 -9.66 2.25 21.33
CA MET A 665 -9.98 1.75 19.98
C MET A 665 -11.35 1.06 19.90
N GLY A 666 -12.06 0.93 21.02
CA GLY A 666 -13.44 0.41 21.09
C GLY A 666 -13.58 -0.98 21.70
N PHE A 667 -12.47 -1.62 22.13
CA PHE A 667 -12.47 -2.99 22.65
C PHE A 667 -12.76 -3.06 24.16
N GLN A 668 -13.35 -4.17 24.61
CA GLN A 668 -13.58 -4.39 26.03
C GLN A 668 -12.27 -4.61 26.81
N ARG A 669 -12.24 -4.19 28.09
CA ARG A 669 -11.06 -4.30 28.97
C ARG A 669 -10.56 -5.74 29.12
N ASN A 670 -11.46 -6.71 29.19
CA ASN A 670 -11.10 -8.12 29.35
C ASN A 670 -10.37 -8.66 28.12
N LEU A 671 -10.88 -8.36 26.93
CA LEU A 671 -10.27 -8.72 25.65
C LEU A 671 -8.90 -8.05 25.48
N ALA A 672 -8.78 -6.77 25.84
CA ALA A 672 -7.50 -6.04 25.83
C ALA A 672 -6.43 -6.72 26.70
N ILE A 673 -6.81 -7.17 27.91
CA ILE A 673 -5.90 -7.86 28.83
C ILE A 673 -5.52 -9.25 28.29
N GLN A 674 -6.45 -9.99 27.71
CA GLN A 674 -6.18 -11.30 27.12
C GLN A 674 -5.23 -11.19 25.93
N ALA A 675 -5.46 -10.23 25.04
CA ALA A 675 -4.63 -9.98 23.88
C ALA A 675 -3.19 -9.62 24.26
N LEU A 676 -3.02 -8.69 25.21
CA LEU A 676 -1.68 -8.29 25.69
C LEU A 676 -0.96 -9.45 26.39
N LYS A 677 -1.67 -10.33 27.10
CA LYS A 677 -1.08 -11.53 27.67
C LYS A 677 -0.65 -12.53 26.60
N ALA A 678 -1.48 -12.76 25.58
CA ALA A 678 -1.18 -13.68 24.48
C ALA A 678 0.02 -13.24 23.63
N THR A 679 0.31 -11.93 23.60
CA THR A 679 1.38 -11.35 22.76
C THR A 679 2.57 -10.80 23.54
N ASN A 680 2.69 -11.19 24.81
CA ASN A 680 3.80 -10.80 25.69
C ASN A 680 3.94 -9.27 25.81
N ASN A 681 2.82 -8.59 26.02
CA ASN A 681 2.67 -7.14 26.16
C ASN A 681 3.13 -6.32 24.94
N ASN A 682 3.17 -6.92 23.74
CA ASN A 682 3.40 -6.19 22.51
C ASN A 682 2.07 -5.65 21.97
N LEU A 683 1.90 -4.32 21.99
CA LEU A 683 0.68 -3.64 21.59
C LEU A 683 0.27 -3.94 20.13
N GLU A 684 1.22 -3.90 19.20
CA GLU A 684 0.94 -4.11 17.77
C GLU A 684 0.43 -5.52 17.52
N ARG A 685 1.10 -6.51 18.12
CA ARG A 685 0.69 -7.91 18.05
C ARG A 685 -0.63 -8.14 18.78
N ALA A 686 -0.86 -7.47 19.92
CA ALA A 686 -2.12 -7.60 20.66
C ALA A 686 -3.31 -7.13 19.81
N LEU A 687 -3.16 -6.00 19.11
CA LEU A 687 -4.20 -5.53 18.18
C LEU A 687 -4.41 -6.54 17.04
N GLU A 688 -3.34 -7.02 16.40
CA GLU A 688 -3.44 -8.07 15.37
C GLU A 688 -4.13 -9.34 15.88
N TRP A 689 -3.84 -9.74 17.12
CA TRP A 689 -4.45 -10.89 17.77
C TRP A 689 -5.96 -10.70 18.01
N ILE A 690 -6.39 -9.49 18.39
CA ILE A 690 -7.81 -9.16 18.54
C ILE A 690 -8.52 -9.21 17.18
N PHE A 691 -7.98 -8.53 16.16
CA PHE A 691 -8.62 -8.49 14.84
C PHE A 691 -8.65 -9.85 14.12
N SER A 692 -7.68 -10.73 14.40
CA SER A 692 -7.67 -12.09 13.85
C SER A 692 -8.64 -13.05 14.55
N ARG A 693 -9.25 -12.63 15.67
CA ARG A 693 -10.16 -13.46 16.49
C ARG A 693 -11.40 -12.67 16.95
N PRO A 694 -12.25 -12.21 16.02
CA PRO A 694 -13.46 -11.45 16.37
C PRO A 694 -14.41 -12.24 17.30
N GLU A 695 -14.40 -13.58 17.21
CA GLU A 695 -15.21 -14.49 18.02
C GLU A 695 -14.98 -14.35 19.55
N LEU A 696 -13.79 -13.94 19.99
CA LEU A 696 -13.47 -13.79 21.42
C LEU A 696 -14.07 -12.52 22.04
N GLU A 697 -14.50 -11.57 21.22
CA GLU A 697 -15.25 -10.40 21.67
C GLU A 697 -16.66 -10.82 22.15
N GLU A 698 -17.24 -11.87 21.53
CA GLU A 698 -18.58 -12.40 21.81
C GLU A 698 -18.65 -13.20 23.13
N GLU A 699 -17.60 -13.94 23.49
CA GLU A 699 -17.57 -14.72 24.75
C GLU A 699 -17.44 -13.85 26.01
N SER A 700 -17.16 -12.56 25.87
CA SER A 700 -16.86 -11.65 26.99
C SER A 700 -18.05 -10.82 27.48
N GLU A 701 -19.21 -10.89 26.82
CA GLU A 701 -20.48 -10.37 27.34
C GLU A 701 -20.95 -11.26 28.51
N PRO A 702 -21.07 -10.74 29.75
CA PRO A 702 -21.66 -11.53 30.81
C PRO A 702 -23.14 -11.72 30.49
N ALA A 703 -23.55 -12.98 30.31
CA ALA A 703 -24.95 -13.39 30.37
C ALA A 703 -25.53 -12.94 31.73
N LEU A 704 -26.14 -11.75 31.76
CA LEU A 704 -26.83 -11.26 32.93
C LEU A 704 -28.20 -11.96 33.02
N ASP A 705 -28.33 -12.66 34.13
CA ASP A 705 -29.41 -13.54 34.49
C ASP A 705 -30.82 -12.96 34.34
N VAL A 706 -31.65 -13.90 33.92
CA VAL A 706 -33.10 -13.97 33.98
C VAL A 706 -33.58 -13.78 35.42
N MET A 707 -33.92 -12.57 35.86
CA MET A 707 -34.82 -12.35 37.00
C MET A 707 -35.42 -10.93 36.94
N ASP A 708 -36.52 -10.77 36.21
CA ASP A 708 -37.70 -10.02 36.68
C ASP A 708 -38.88 -10.28 35.73
N LEU A 709 -39.76 -11.17 36.17
CA LEU A 709 -41.06 -11.42 35.55
C LEU A 709 -42.05 -10.43 36.17
N GLU A 710 -42.57 -9.47 35.39
CA GLU A 710 -43.97 -8.98 35.42
C GLU A 710 -44.14 -7.70 34.57
N ASN A 711 -44.47 -7.85 33.27
CA ASN A 711 -45.69 -7.26 32.69
C ASN A 711 -45.83 -7.56 31.19
N HIS A 712 -47.00 -8.05 30.83
CA HIS A 712 -47.41 -8.47 29.49
C HIS A 712 -47.49 -7.33 28.48
N ALA A 713 -46.95 -7.58 27.27
CA ALA A 713 -47.69 -7.67 26.00
C ALA A 713 -46.88 -7.12 24.82
N ASN A 714 -46.19 -8.01 24.08
CA ASN A 714 -45.92 -7.99 22.64
C ASN A 714 -44.73 -8.92 22.31
N ALA A 715 -44.86 -10.21 22.60
CA ALA A 715 -43.92 -11.23 22.16
C ALA A 715 -44.49 -11.88 20.89
N ASN A 716 -44.12 -11.38 19.70
CA ASN A 716 -44.31 -12.11 18.44
C ASN A 716 -43.49 -11.58 17.23
N ILE A 717 -42.34 -10.91 17.41
CA ILE A 717 -41.49 -10.46 16.26
C ILE A 717 -39.97 -10.65 16.47
N LEU A 718 -39.49 -11.44 17.45
CA LEU A 718 -38.04 -11.62 17.65
C LEU A 718 -37.67 -13.09 17.86
N ALA A 719 -37.84 -13.88 16.81
CA ALA A 719 -37.32 -15.24 16.74
C ALA A 719 -36.71 -15.48 15.36
N GLU A 720 -35.70 -14.69 14.98
CA GLU A 720 -34.79 -14.96 13.85
C GLU A 720 -33.52 -14.07 13.99
N THR A 721 -32.74 -14.28 15.05
CA THR A 721 -31.35 -13.79 15.12
C THR A 721 -30.51 -14.88 15.78
N GLY A 722 -30.02 -15.81 14.97
CA GLY A 722 -29.02 -16.79 15.39
C GLY A 722 -27.63 -16.18 15.33
N SER A 723 -26.81 -16.42 16.36
CA SER A 723 -25.33 -16.48 16.34
C SER A 723 -24.66 -15.53 15.33
N GLU A 724 -24.56 -14.23 15.63
CA GLU A 724 -24.06 -13.24 14.66
C GLU A 724 -22.53 -13.23 14.60
N GLY A 725 -21.96 -14.02 13.68
CA GLY A 725 -20.55 -13.93 13.26
C GLY A 725 -20.20 -12.63 12.51
N PRO A 726 -19.08 -12.56 11.76
CA PRO A 726 -18.60 -11.31 11.16
C PRO A 726 -19.67 -10.63 10.29
N ARG A 727 -19.84 -9.31 10.46
CA ARG A 727 -20.83 -8.53 9.70
C ARG A 727 -20.54 -8.60 8.20
N ILE A 728 -21.42 -9.28 7.45
CA ILE A 728 -21.28 -9.56 6.02
C ILE A 728 -22.58 -9.21 5.30
N LYS A 729 -22.46 -8.52 4.18
CA LYS A 729 -23.60 -8.09 3.36
C LYS A 729 -23.77 -8.97 2.13
N ASP A 730 -24.40 -10.11 2.31
CA ASP A 730 -24.63 -11.06 1.21
C ASP A 730 -25.69 -10.56 0.20
N GLY A 731 -25.63 -11.08 -1.03
CA GLY A 731 -26.55 -10.74 -2.11
C GLY A 731 -26.34 -11.59 -3.38
N PRO A 732 -27.02 -11.29 -4.50
CA PRO A 732 -26.81 -12.02 -5.75
C PRO A 732 -25.39 -11.80 -6.29
N GLY A 733 -24.78 -12.84 -6.84
CA GLY A 733 -23.45 -12.80 -7.47
C GLY A 733 -23.46 -12.20 -8.88
N ARG A 734 -24.23 -11.12 -9.09
CA ARG A 734 -24.32 -10.40 -10.37
C ARG A 734 -23.75 -9.01 -10.21
N TYR A 735 -22.82 -8.66 -11.08
CA TYR A 735 -22.06 -7.43 -10.96
C TYR A 735 -21.93 -6.68 -12.27
N GLU A 736 -21.74 -5.37 -12.17
CA GLU A 736 -21.33 -4.48 -13.25
C GLU A 736 -19.95 -3.90 -12.95
N LEU A 737 -19.09 -3.79 -13.95
CA LEU A 737 -17.75 -3.21 -13.81
C LEU A 737 -17.85 -1.73 -13.43
N PHE A 738 -17.35 -1.42 -12.24
CA PHE A 738 -17.36 -0.08 -11.64
C PHE A 738 -16.09 0.71 -11.98
N GLY A 739 -14.94 0.04 -11.94
CA GLY A 739 -13.65 0.64 -12.25
C GLY A 739 -12.49 -0.34 -12.13
N PHE A 740 -11.30 0.10 -12.52
CA PHE A 740 -10.09 -0.71 -12.43
C PHE A 740 -8.83 0.14 -12.31
N ILE A 741 -7.80 -0.43 -11.71
CA ILE A 741 -6.45 0.12 -11.57
C ILE A 741 -5.53 -0.63 -12.54
N SER A 742 -4.77 0.11 -13.33
CA SER A 742 -3.79 -0.44 -14.27
C SER A 742 -2.37 -0.15 -13.81
N HIS A 743 -1.54 -1.18 -13.74
CA HIS A 743 -0.09 -1.06 -13.59
C HIS A 743 0.57 -1.07 -14.98
N MET A 744 1.15 0.06 -15.36
CA MET A 744 1.80 0.29 -16.64
C MET A 744 3.31 0.00 -16.54
N GLY A 745 3.84 -0.84 -17.43
CA GLY A 745 5.26 -1.16 -17.49
C GLY A 745 5.54 -2.66 -17.37
N THR A 746 6.65 -3.12 -17.95
CA THR A 746 6.99 -4.55 -18.05
C THR A 746 7.75 -5.09 -16.84
N SER A 747 8.23 -4.21 -15.95
CA SER A 747 8.96 -4.56 -14.75
C SER A 747 8.02 -4.92 -13.60
N THR A 748 8.51 -5.75 -12.67
CA THR A 748 7.87 -6.00 -11.37
C THR A 748 8.29 -4.99 -10.31
N MET A 749 9.45 -4.35 -10.49
CA MET A 749 10.04 -3.41 -9.55
C MET A 749 9.71 -1.96 -9.89
N SER A 750 9.16 -1.71 -11.07
CA SER A 750 8.80 -0.37 -11.49
C SER A 750 7.62 -0.30 -12.47
N GLY A 751 6.93 0.84 -12.43
CA GLY A 751 5.87 1.18 -13.36
C GLY A 751 5.09 2.41 -12.91
N HIS A 752 3.93 2.61 -13.53
CA HIS A 752 3.04 3.73 -13.23
C HIS A 752 1.61 3.26 -13.04
N TYR A 753 0.90 3.84 -12.08
CA TYR A 753 -0.47 3.49 -11.78
C TYR A 753 -1.44 4.57 -12.26
N VAL A 754 -2.49 4.13 -12.95
CA VAL A 754 -3.66 4.94 -13.29
C VAL A 754 -4.92 4.17 -12.93
N CYS A 755 -6.02 4.86 -12.71
CA CYS A 755 -7.32 4.21 -12.56
C CYS A 755 -8.35 4.73 -13.56
N HIS A 756 -9.22 3.82 -13.99
CA HIS A 756 -10.37 4.11 -14.81
C HIS A 756 -11.63 3.87 -13.98
N LEU A 757 -12.54 4.83 -13.99
CA LEU A 757 -13.78 4.78 -13.22
C LEU A 757 -14.97 5.08 -14.13
N LYS A 758 -16.05 4.34 -13.96
CA LYS A 758 -17.32 4.61 -14.63
C LYS A 758 -18.15 5.57 -13.78
N LYS A 759 -18.29 6.82 -14.23
CA LYS A 759 -19.07 7.87 -13.57
C LYS A 759 -20.14 8.40 -14.52
N GLU A 760 -21.37 8.50 -14.05
CA GLU A 760 -22.52 9.01 -14.85
C GLU A 760 -22.65 8.32 -16.23
N GLY A 761 -22.37 7.01 -16.27
CA GLY A 761 -22.41 6.21 -17.50
C GLY A 761 -21.24 6.41 -18.47
N ARG A 762 -20.20 7.17 -18.09
CA ARG A 762 -19.00 7.43 -18.91
C ARG A 762 -17.73 6.99 -18.20
N TRP A 763 -16.72 6.59 -18.97
CA TRP A 763 -15.41 6.24 -18.42
C TRP A 763 -14.55 7.47 -18.24
N VAL A 764 -13.80 7.50 -17.15
CA VAL A 764 -12.92 8.61 -16.75
C VAL A 764 -11.60 8.02 -16.33
N ILE A 765 -10.51 8.51 -16.93
CA ILE A 765 -9.15 8.19 -16.51
C ILE A 765 -8.67 9.23 -15.51
N TYR A 766 -8.12 8.74 -14.40
CA TYR A 766 -7.40 9.53 -13.41
C TYR A 766 -5.94 9.12 -13.45
N ASN A 767 -5.11 10.04 -13.91
CA ASN A 767 -3.67 9.91 -13.97
C ASN A 767 -3.06 11.08 -13.20
N ASP A 768 -2.84 10.87 -11.89
CA ASP A 768 -2.39 11.91 -10.98
C ASP A 768 -3.24 13.20 -11.10
N LEU A 769 -2.65 14.31 -11.56
CA LEU A 769 -3.35 15.59 -11.74
C LEU A 769 -4.26 15.62 -12.97
N ARG A 770 -4.03 14.73 -13.94
CA ARG A 770 -4.77 14.69 -15.19
C ARG A 770 -6.03 13.85 -15.03
N VAL A 771 -7.19 14.48 -15.20
CA VAL A 771 -8.50 13.83 -15.20
C VAL A 771 -9.19 14.07 -16.55
N CYS A 772 -9.48 12.99 -17.28
CA CYS A 772 -10.04 13.07 -18.63
C CYS A 772 -11.15 12.04 -18.84
N ALA A 773 -12.09 12.34 -19.75
CA ALA A 773 -13.04 11.34 -20.23
C ALA A 773 -12.30 10.33 -21.11
N SER A 774 -12.38 9.05 -20.76
CA SER A 774 -11.82 7.92 -21.50
C SER A 774 -12.85 7.44 -22.52
N GLU A 775 -12.44 7.29 -23.79
CA GLU A 775 -13.33 6.84 -24.86
C GLU A 775 -13.25 5.33 -25.06
N ARG A 776 -12.04 4.78 -24.95
CA ARG A 776 -11.72 3.35 -25.13
C ARG A 776 -10.89 2.85 -23.94
N PRO A 777 -11.52 2.62 -22.78
CA PRO A 777 -10.80 2.18 -21.59
C PRO A 777 -10.11 0.83 -21.84
N PRO A 778 -8.83 0.67 -21.45
CA PRO A 778 -8.02 -0.53 -21.64
C PRO A 778 -8.38 -1.62 -20.61
N LYS A 779 -9.63 -2.08 -20.64
CA LYS A 779 -10.18 -3.04 -19.66
C LYS A 779 -9.45 -4.38 -19.66
N ASP A 780 -8.68 -4.68 -20.69
CA ASP A 780 -7.93 -5.91 -20.83
C ASP A 780 -6.55 -5.88 -20.16
N GLN A 781 -6.08 -4.70 -19.73
CA GLN A 781 -4.72 -4.47 -19.20
C GLN A 781 -4.70 -4.05 -17.73
N GLY A 782 -5.87 -3.95 -17.10
CA GLY A 782 -5.99 -3.68 -15.67
C GLY A 782 -5.32 -4.74 -14.79
N TYR A 783 -5.10 -4.37 -13.54
CA TYR A 783 -4.49 -5.19 -12.50
C TYR A 783 -5.49 -5.53 -11.39
N ILE A 784 -6.16 -4.51 -10.86
CA ILE A 784 -7.19 -4.65 -9.82
C ILE A 784 -8.50 -4.11 -10.38
N TYR A 785 -9.55 -4.91 -10.35
CA TYR A 785 -10.88 -4.57 -10.87
C TYR A 785 -11.87 -4.47 -9.72
N PHE A 786 -12.82 -3.56 -9.84
CA PHE A 786 -13.88 -3.32 -8.88
C PHE A 786 -15.21 -3.51 -9.59
N TYR A 787 -16.02 -4.43 -9.08
CA TYR A 787 -17.31 -4.81 -9.61
C TYR A 787 -18.40 -4.46 -8.60
N HIS A 788 -19.37 -3.64 -8.99
CA HIS A 788 -20.49 -3.25 -8.13
C HIS A 788 -21.67 -4.19 -8.34
N ARG A 789 -22.24 -4.69 -7.25
CA ARG A 789 -23.35 -5.64 -7.28
C ARG A 789 -24.59 -4.97 -7.87
N ILE A 790 -25.23 -5.67 -8.80
CA ILE A 790 -26.48 -5.21 -9.40
C ILE A 790 -27.59 -5.52 -8.39
N PRO A 791 -28.34 -4.51 -7.92
CA PRO A 791 -29.47 -4.75 -7.02
C PRO A 791 -30.51 -5.62 -7.71
N SER A 792 -31.01 -6.61 -6.97
CA SER A 792 -32.04 -7.56 -7.40
C SER A 792 -33.36 -6.91 -7.76
#